data_AF-A0AA42YFR9-F1
#
_entry.id   AF-A0AA42YFR9-F1
#
_cell.length_a   1.000
_cell.length_b   1.000
_cell.length_c   1.000
_cell.angle_alpha   90.00
_cell.angle_beta   90.00
_cell.angle_gamma   90.00
#
_symmetry.space_group_name_H-M   'P 1'
#
loop_
_entity.id
_entity.type
_entity.pdbx_description
1 polymer ?
#
loop_
_entity_poly.entity_id
_entity_poly.type
_entity_poly.pdbx_seq_one_letter_code
_entity_poly.pdbx_strand_id
1 'polypeptide(L)'
;MPRALLVYPEFPPSYWGFRYALELLGKRSSMPPLGLLTVAAMFPESWELRLVDLNVEPLADSELEWADLVLTSTMVVQQRSLQEVLARCNALDKPVVVGGPHPTSFSSEISGADHFLLGEVEETFARFLADWEAGRAAREYRPQSKPAITTTPVPRFDLLDLSAYGSMALQFSRGCPFDCDFCDITKLFGRVPRTKSNEQMLAELDALYSLGWRGALFLVDDNFIGNRKEAMRLLPVVAAWQKEHGSPFDLYTEASVNLARHEPLMGAMVEAGFSMVFVGIESPNPEALRRTNKPQNTSRGDEDYLLRAVRTMEEKGLEVTAGFILGLDGDGPEVFEAQVDFIQSAGIPIAMVGLLTAMRGTNLYTRLEREGRLLVESSGNNVEIALNFVPELDREVLIDGYCRVLARLYGPDLRSYFARCRTLVARLGHWPRPTRGPTRAELLAVMRSLRLQLFSRQGPAYAAFLAHTLFTRPMGLVKAIRLAIKGWHLQRFTAQTLAAHAFRKTAIEGYGRAEGLLDRAAGAPERLRRTIDRQVTRTIRQVRRRYRRLRPEFRRGLLLGRAAIERALRELAREVPSRELLRRWIPRFRTSFTDDSWLQAFEAVGYQPAGEGTVERTNPAVAMAPLVADGRLRRSLEHFFRELGVRVMSTGEQLAEIGHERLEQIHGLAEVSERVKSYLHAVAQHIDTLVVPVASELAGLSGKVQLLAAEAADRASDVPHLVCICLEGSRREVRARLIELGIALTRDAARAEVASDRALALI
;
A
#
# COMPACT_ATOMS: atom_id res chain seq x y z
N MET A 1 0.70 -16.69 -36.84
CA MET A 1 1.28 -15.43 -36.32
C MET A 1 1.27 -15.55 -34.81
N PRO A 2 2.39 -15.29 -34.13
CA PRO A 2 2.43 -15.28 -32.67
C PRO A 2 1.47 -14.20 -32.12
N ARG A 3 0.83 -14.50 -31.00
CA ARG A 3 -0.22 -13.68 -30.39
C ARG A 3 0.19 -13.15 -29.03
N ALA A 4 0.19 -11.83 -28.88
CA ALA A 4 0.45 -11.19 -27.61
C ALA A 4 -0.80 -10.49 -27.08
N LEU A 5 -1.15 -10.78 -25.83
CA LEU A 5 -2.20 -10.09 -25.09
C LEU A 5 -1.58 -9.11 -24.11
N LEU A 6 -1.83 -7.82 -24.31
CA LEU A 6 -1.48 -6.78 -23.35
C LEU A 6 -2.63 -6.63 -22.35
N VAL A 7 -2.35 -6.82 -21.07
CA VAL A 7 -3.33 -6.71 -19.99
C VAL A 7 -2.95 -5.55 -19.09
N TYR A 8 -3.86 -4.60 -18.90
CA TYR A 8 -3.65 -3.49 -17.96
C TYR A 8 -4.53 -3.68 -16.71
N PRO A 9 -3.94 -4.00 -15.54
CA PRO A 9 -4.71 -4.32 -14.33
C PRO A 9 -5.61 -3.17 -13.81
N GLU A 10 -6.63 -3.50 -13.03
CA GLU A 10 -7.62 -2.52 -12.52
C GLU A 10 -6.98 -1.60 -11.47
N PHE A 11 -7.23 -0.30 -11.59
CA PHE A 11 -7.02 0.65 -10.51
C PHE A 11 -8.12 0.51 -9.44
N PRO A 12 -7.75 0.46 -8.14
CA PRO A 12 -8.75 0.71 -7.11
C PRO A 12 -9.29 2.14 -7.25
N PRO A 13 -10.46 2.44 -6.65
CA PRO A 13 -10.98 3.80 -6.63
C PRO A 13 -9.94 4.78 -6.09
N SER A 14 -9.63 5.81 -6.87
CA SER A 14 -8.60 6.80 -6.54
C SER A 14 -9.11 8.22 -6.78
N TYR A 15 -8.38 9.19 -6.20
CA TYR A 15 -8.64 10.62 -6.38
C TYR A 15 -8.53 11.04 -7.86
N TRP A 16 -7.52 10.53 -8.57
CA TRP A 16 -7.25 10.87 -9.97
C TRP A 16 -8.02 10.02 -10.99
N GLY A 17 -8.63 8.91 -10.56
CA GLY A 17 -9.44 8.07 -11.44
C GLY A 17 -10.76 8.73 -11.84
N PHE A 18 -11.19 9.81 -11.17
CA PHE A 18 -12.41 10.57 -11.46
C PHE A 18 -13.69 9.73 -11.65
N ARG A 19 -13.74 8.51 -11.09
CA ARG A 19 -14.79 7.49 -11.34
C ARG A 19 -16.21 8.04 -11.32
N TYR A 20 -16.63 8.69 -10.23
CA TYR A 20 -17.95 9.32 -10.12
C TYR A 20 -18.27 10.41 -11.15
N ALA A 21 -17.26 11.13 -11.66
CA ALA A 21 -17.44 12.12 -12.72
C ALA A 21 -17.56 11.43 -14.09
N LEU A 22 -16.74 10.41 -14.33
CA LEU A 22 -16.78 9.61 -15.56
C LEU A 22 -18.11 8.86 -15.70
N GLU A 23 -18.70 8.36 -14.60
CA GLU A 23 -20.05 7.76 -14.58
C GLU A 23 -21.10 8.74 -15.17
N LEU A 24 -20.97 10.05 -14.92
CA LEU A 24 -21.88 11.06 -15.48
C LEU A 24 -21.67 11.25 -16.98
N LEU A 25 -20.41 11.20 -17.43
CA LEU A 25 -19.98 11.33 -18.83
C LEU A 25 -20.20 10.06 -19.66
N GLY A 26 -20.51 8.92 -19.03
CA GLY A 26 -20.59 7.62 -19.70
C GLY A 26 -19.21 7.09 -20.11
N LYS A 27 -18.16 7.50 -19.40
CA LYS A 27 -16.77 7.05 -19.59
C LYS A 27 -16.42 6.00 -18.52
N ARG A 28 -15.47 5.14 -18.84
CA ARG A 28 -15.05 4.00 -18.00
C ARG A 28 -13.72 4.25 -17.29
N SER A 29 -12.73 4.79 -18.01
CA SER A 29 -11.41 5.14 -17.47
C SER A 29 -11.06 6.62 -17.73
N SER A 30 -10.22 7.19 -16.87
CA SER A 30 -9.74 8.57 -17.05
C SER A 30 -8.76 8.66 -18.22
N MET A 31 -7.86 7.70 -18.35
CA MET A 31 -6.76 7.67 -19.32
C MET A 31 -6.43 6.23 -19.75
N PRO A 32 -5.87 6.04 -20.96
CA PRO A 32 -5.41 4.73 -21.43
C PRO A 32 -4.01 4.37 -20.88
N PRO A 33 -3.61 3.08 -20.95
CA PRO A 33 -2.30 2.62 -20.51
C PRO A 33 -1.18 2.98 -21.51
N LEU A 34 -0.80 4.27 -21.57
CA LEU A 34 0.18 4.79 -22.55
C LEU A 34 1.44 3.92 -22.64
N GLY A 35 2.03 3.53 -21.51
CA GLY A 35 3.24 2.70 -21.50
C GLY A 35 3.06 1.36 -22.23
N LEU A 36 1.93 0.66 -22.04
CA LEU A 36 1.65 -0.59 -22.76
C LEU A 36 1.38 -0.34 -24.24
N LEU A 37 0.73 0.76 -24.60
CA LEU A 37 0.51 1.11 -26.02
C LEU A 37 1.82 1.44 -26.74
N THR A 38 2.77 2.06 -26.05
CA THR A 38 4.12 2.28 -26.56
C THR A 38 4.87 0.96 -26.74
N VAL A 39 4.75 0.02 -25.80
CA VAL A 39 5.34 -1.32 -25.94
C VAL A 39 4.67 -2.13 -27.06
N ALA A 40 3.35 -2.02 -27.22
CA ALA A 40 2.62 -2.64 -28.33
C ALA A 40 3.17 -2.20 -29.69
N ALA A 41 3.57 -0.93 -29.82
CA ALA A 41 4.17 -0.39 -31.03
C ALA A 41 5.62 -0.87 -31.28
N MET A 42 6.25 -1.52 -30.31
CA MET A 42 7.61 -2.10 -30.46
C MET A 42 7.59 -3.55 -30.94
N PHE A 43 6.42 -4.18 -31.03
CA PHE A 43 6.31 -5.51 -31.64
C PHE A 43 6.49 -5.44 -33.16
N PRO A 44 7.10 -6.47 -33.78
CA PRO A 44 7.10 -6.63 -35.23
C PRO A 44 5.67 -6.77 -35.78
N GLU A 45 5.43 -6.34 -37.01
CA GLU A 45 4.13 -6.46 -37.69
C GLU A 45 3.64 -7.92 -37.85
N SER A 46 4.53 -8.90 -37.71
CA SER A 46 4.19 -10.33 -37.74
C SER A 46 3.43 -10.82 -36.51
N TRP A 47 3.36 -10.02 -35.44
CA TRP A 47 2.64 -10.33 -34.21
C TRP A 47 1.20 -9.81 -34.26
N GLU A 48 0.26 -10.66 -33.85
CA GLU A 48 -1.13 -10.27 -33.64
C GLU A 48 -1.30 -9.79 -32.19
N LEU A 49 -1.83 -8.57 -32.00
CA LEU A 49 -1.92 -7.94 -30.68
C LEU A 49 -3.36 -7.71 -30.26
N ARG A 50 -3.66 -7.93 -28.98
CA ARG A 50 -4.88 -7.46 -28.31
C ARG A 50 -4.54 -6.73 -27.03
N LEU A 51 -5.38 -5.76 -26.68
CA LEU A 51 -5.30 -5.04 -25.41
C LEU A 51 -6.58 -5.29 -24.62
N VAL A 52 -6.43 -5.67 -23.36
CA VAL A 52 -7.52 -5.69 -22.38
C VAL A 52 -7.16 -4.75 -21.23
N ASP A 53 -7.84 -3.62 -21.16
CA ASP A 53 -7.74 -2.69 -20.05
C ASP A 53 -8.83 -3.00 -19.02
N LEU A 54 -8.43 -3.51 -17.84
CA LEU A 54 -9.36 -3.89 -16.76
C LEU A 54 -10.12 -2.70 -16.17
N ASN A 55 -9.70 -1.47 -16.48
CA ASN A 55 -10.42 -0.24 -16.13
C ASN A 55 -11.57 0.07 -17.10
N VAL A 56 -11.63 -0.66 -18.21
CA VAL A 56 -12.61 -0.50 -19.29
C VAL A 56 -13.48 -1.74 -19.41
N GLU A 57 -12.90 -2.93 -19.35
CA GLU A 57 -13.63 -4.20 -19.54
C GLU A 57 -13.00 -5.36 -18.75
N PRO A 58 -13.79 -6.39 -18.37
CA PRO A 58 -13.23 -7.54 -17.67
C PRO A 58 -12.38 -8.41 -18.60
N LEU A 59 -11.32 -8.99 -18.04
CA LEU A 59 -10.52 -10.01 -18.73
C LEU A 59 -11.28 -11.35 -18.80
N ALA A 60 -11.57 -11.84 -20.00
CA ALA A 60 -12.19 -13.15 -20.23
C ALA A 60 -11.13 -14.25 -20.35
N ASP A 61 -11.46 -15.49 -19.95
CA ASP A 61 -10.55 -16.63 -20.08
C ASP A 61 -10.21 -16.93 -21.56
N SER A 62 -11.17 -16.71 -22.47
CA SER A 62 -10.95 -16.88 -23.92
C SER A 62 -9.86 -15.94 -24.49
N GLU A 63 -9.66 -14.77 -23.89
CA GLU A 63 -8.58 -13.86 -24.29
C GLU A 63 -7.21 -14.40 -23.85
N LEU A 64 -7.13 -14.97 -22.65
CA LEU A 64 -5.93 -15.63 -22.15
C LEU A 64 -5.61 -16.87 -22.97
N GLU A 65 -6.62 -17.70 -23.27
CA GLU A 65 -6.49 -18.90 -24.10
C GLU A 65 -6.00 -18.57 -25.51
N TRP A 66 -6.46 -17.45 -26.08
CA TRP A 66 -6.03 -16.98 -27.40
C TRP A 66 -4.55 -16.57 -27.46
N ALA A 67 -3.98 -16.08 -26.35
CA ALA A 67 -2.63 -15.55 -26.30
C ALA A 67 -1.56 -16.64 -26.21
N ASP A 68 -0.45 -16.43 -26.94
CA ASP A 68 0.80 -17.19 -26.78
C ASP A 68 1.69 -16.56 -25.69
N LEU A 69 1.58 -15.23 -25.51
CA LEU A 69 2.32 -14.45 -24.53
C LEU A 69 1.43 -13.36 -23.92
N VAL A 70 1.41 -13.25 -22.59
CA VAL A 70 0.69 -12.17 -21.88
C VAL A 70 1.70 -11.13 -21.38
N LEU A 71 1.45 -9.85 -21.65
CA LEU A 71 2.27 -8.74 -21.15
C LEU A 71 1.43 -7.84 -20.24
N THR A 72 1.97 -7.46 -19.09
CA THR A 72 1.28 -6.57 -18.16
C THR A 72 2.20 -5.49 -17.61
N SER A 73 1.62 -4.33 -17.33
CA SER A 73 2.31 -3.20 -16.72
C SER A 73 1.51 -2.67 -15.54
N THR A 74 2.18 -2.40 -14.42
CA THR A 74 1.50 -1.88 -13.22
C THR A 74 2.25 -0.79 -12.48
N MET A 75 1.47 0.04 -11.79
CA MET A 75 1.90 0.85 -10.65
C MET A 75 1.57 0.12 -9.33
N VAL A 76 2.21 0.51 -8.22
CA VAL A 76 2.13 -0.24 -6.94
C VAL A 76 0.69 -0.39 -6.47
N VAL A 77 -0.14 0.63 -6.71
CA VAL A 77 -1.56 0.64 -6.37
C VAL A 77 -2.38 -0.46 -7.08
N GLN A 78 -1.87 -1.03 -8.18
CA GLN A 78 -2.49 -2.13 -8.93
C GLN A 78 -1.98 -3.52 -8.48
N GLN A 79 -1.11 -3.61 -7.47
CA GLN A 79 -0.46 -4.87 -7.04
C GLN A 79 -1.43 -6.04 -6.86
N ARG A 80 -2.61 -5.79 -6.28
CA ARG A 80 -3.61 -6.83 -6.08
C ARG A 80 -4.19 -7.32 -7.40
N SER A 81 -4.55 -6.41 -8.30
CA SER A 81 -5.10 -6.78 -9.60
C SER A 81 -4.05 -7.48 -10.46
N LEU A 82 -2.77 -7.11 -10.34
CA LEU A 82 -1.66 -7.88 -10.94
C LEU A 82 -1.67 -9.33 -10.45
N GLN A 83 -1.71 -9.55 -9.13
CA GLN A 83 -1.72 -10.90 -8.57
C GLN A 83 -2.93 -11.72 -9.04
N GLU A 84 -4.10 -11.09 -9.20
CA GLU A 84 -5.29 -11.74 -9.76
C GLU A 84 -5.09 -12.12 -11.25
N VAL A 85 -4.42 -11.29 -12.04
CA VAL A 85 -4.07 -11.60 -13.45
C VAL A 85 -3.03 -12.73 -13.51
N LEU A 86 -1.97 -12.67 -12.71
CA LEU A 86 -0.93 -13.70 -12.65
C LEU A 86 -1.51 -15.05 -12.25
N ALA A 87 -2.37 -15.09 -11.22
CA ALA A 87 -3.02 -16.32 -10.80
C ALA A 87 -3.85 -16.97 -11.93
N ARG A 88 -4.53 -16.16 -12.75
CA ARG A 88 -5.30 -16.66 -13.90
C ARG A 88 -4.42 -17.13 -15.05
N CYS A 89 -3.33 -16.43 -15.35
CA CYS A 89 -2.36 -16.87 -16.35
C CYS A 89 -1.75 -18.22 -15.96
N ASN A 90 -1.30 -18.35 -14.70
CA ASN A 90 -0.75 -19.59 -14.16
C ASN A 90 -1.78 -20.74 -14.17
N ALA A 91 -3.05 -20.47 -13.87
CA ALA A 91 -4.10 -21.48 -13.90
C ALA A 91 -4.38 -22.02 -15.33
N LEU A 92 -4.08 -21.23 -16.36
CA LEU A 92 -4.26 -21.57 -17.78
C LEU A 92 -2.94 -21.90 -18.49
N ASP A 93 -1.85 -22.06 -17.74
CA ASP A 93 -0.50 -22.31 -18.27
C ASP A 93 -0.07 -21.30 -19.34
N LYS A 94 -0.35 -20.02 -19.08
CA LYS A 94 -0.04 -18.91 -19.99
C LYS A 94 1.21 -18.15 -19.55
N PRO A 95 2.26 -18.08 -20.41
CA PRO A 95 3.45 -17.31 -20.13
C PRO A 95 3.14 -15.84 -19.93
N VAL A 96 3.66 -15.25 -18.86
CA VAL A 96 3.39 -13.87 -18.48
C VAL A 96 4.66 -13.06 -18.22
N VAL A 97 4.72 -11.90 -18.87
CA VAL A 97 5.77 -10.90 -18.76
C VAL A 97 5.24 -9.71 -17.98
N VAL A 98 5.92 -9.33 -16.91
CA VAL A 98 5.55 -8.19 -16.07
C VAL A 98 6.55 -7.05 -16.20
N GLY A 99 6.04 -5.82 -16.28
CA GLY A 99 6.86 -4.62 -16.35
C GLY A 99 6.20 -3.38 -15.74
N GLY A 100 6.84 -2.23 -15.95
CA GLY A 100 6.36 -0.94 -15.43
C GLY A 100 6.92 -0.58 -14.05
N PRO A 101 6.48 0.55 -13.47
CA PRO A 101 7.07 1.11 -12.25
C PRO A 101 7.03 0.15 -11.04
N HIS A 102 5.95 -0.62 -10.88
CA HIS A 102 5.83 -1.54 -9.75
C HIS A 102 6.81 -2.73 -9.86
N PRO A 103 6.80 -3.55 -10.92
CA PRO A 103 7.79 -4.61 -11.06
C PRO A 103 9.24 -4.10 -11.04
N THR A 104 9.51 -2.89 -11.55
CA THR A 104 10.85 -2.28 -11.49
C THR A 104 11.39 -2.15 -10.06
N SER A 105 10.52 -1.81 -9.11
CA SER A 105 10.90 -1.59 -7.71
C SER A 105 10.65 -2.80 -6.80
N PHE A 106 9.76 -3.73 -7.19
CA PHE A 106 9.25 -4.82 -6.34
C PHE A 106 9.37 -6.21 -6.99
N SER A 107 10.27 -6.41 -7.97
CA SER A 107 10.36 -7.70 -8.71
C SER A 107 10.55 -8.92 -7.79
N SER A 108 11.29 -8.78 -6.69
CA SER A 108 11.53 -9.86 -5.71
C SER A 108 10.27 -10.27 -4.93
N GLU A 109 9.25 -9.42 -4.88
CA GLU A 109 8.01 -9.66 -4.14
C GLU A 109 6.87 -10.18 -5.06
N ILE A 110 7.09 -10.18 -6.37
CA ILE A 110 6.11 -10.64 -7.36
C ILE A 110 6.37 -12.11 -7.67
N SER A 111 5.51 -12.99 -7.17
CA SER A 111 5.49 -14.41 -7.52
C SER A 111 4.57 -14.68 -8.73
N GLY A 112 4.83 -15.78 -9.45
CA GLY A 112 3.97 -16.25 -10.54
C GLY A 112 4.15 -15.52 -11.88
N ALA A 113 5.24 -14.78 -12.07
CA ALA A 113 5.64 -14.21 -13.35
C ALA A 113 6.84 -14.96 -13.95
N ASP A 114 6.80 -15.26 -15.25
CA ASP A 114 7.86 -15.96 -15.97
C ASP A 114 9.02 -15.04 -16.31
N HIS A 115 8.70 -13.83 -16.76
CA HIS A 115 9.67 -12.86 -17.23
C HIS A 115 9.40 -11.45 -16.69
N PHE A 116 10.47 -10.69 -16.48
CA PHE A 116 10.44 -9.33 -15.99
C PHE A 116 11.13 -8.39 -16.98
N LEU A 117 10.43 -7.34 -17.40
CA LEU A 117 10.99 -6.20 -18.14
C LEU A 117 11.07 -5.00 -17.20
N LEU A 118 12.26 -4.74 -16.66
CA LEU A 118 12.46 -3.83 -15.54
C LEU A 118 13.09 -2.52 -16.02
N GLY A 119 12.54 -1.39 -15.58
CA GLY A 119 12.93 -0.06 -16.04
C GLY A 119 12.31 0.31 -17.38
N GLU A 120 13.03 1.16 -18.12
CA GLU A 120 12.68 1.59 -19.48
C GLU A 120 13.09 0.50 -20.47
N VAL A 121 12.17 0.08 -21.36
CA VAL A 121 12.31 -1.17 -22.12
C VAL A 121 12.87 -1.01 -23.52
N GLU A 122 13.17 0.22 -23.95
CA GLU A 122 13.62 0.52 -25.31
C GLU A 122 14.90 -0.23 -25.71
N GLU A 123 15.82 -0.49 -24.75
CA GLU A 123 17.04 -1.29 -24.97
C GLU A 123 16.81 -2.81 -24.87
N THR A 124 15.77 -3.23 -24.15
CA THR A 124 15.62 -4.62 -23.70
C THR A 124 14.53 -5.39 -24.44
N PHE A 125 13.52 -4.69 -24.96
CA PHE A 125 12.32 -5.33 -25.49
C PHE A 125 12.61 -6.18 -26.74
N ALA A 126 13.35 -5.64 -27.71
CA ALA A 126 13.74 -6.37 -28.90
C ALA A 126 14.60 -7.61 -28.58
N ARG A 127 15.50 -7.49 -27.59
CA ARG A 127 16.32 -8.62 -27.11
C ARG A 127 15.45 -9.69 -26.44
N PHE A 128 14.53 -9.28 -25.57
CA PHE A 128 13.58 -10.19 -24.94
C PHE A 128 12.77 -10.95 -25.98
N LEU A 129 12.22 -10.26 -26.98
CA LEU A 129 11.41 -10.90 -28.01
C LEU A 129 12.21 -11.91 -28.84
N ALA A 130 13.44 -11.57 -29.22
CA ALA A 130 14.32 -12.49 -29.95
C ALA A 130 14.71 -13.72 -29.11
N ASP A 131 14.94 -13.55 -27.81
CA ASP A 131 15.23 -14.68 -26.91
C ASP A 131 13.97 -15.53 -26.65
N TRP A 132 12.80 -14.91 -26.59
CA TRP A 132 11.49 -15.58 -26.49
C TRP A 132 11.23 -16.47 -27.70
N GLU A 133 11.35 -15.92 -28.91
CA GLU A 133 11.18 -16.66 -30.16
C GLU A 133 12.20 -17.81 -30.32
N ALA A 134 13.39 -17.68 -29.72
CA ALA A 134 14.42 -18.70 -29.70
C ALA A 134 14.29 -19.70 -28.52
N GLY A 135 13.26 -19.60 -27.67
CA GLY A 135 13.04 -20.50 -26.53
C GLY A 135 14.09 -20.37 -25.42
N ARG A 136 14.76 -19.22 -25.31
CA ARG A 136 15.86 -18.94 -24.37
C ARG A 136 15.69 -17.62 -23.61
N ALA A 137 14.45 -17.15 -23.48
CA ALA A 137 14.13 -15.94 -22.72
C ALA A 137 14.59 -16.05 -21.26
N ALA A 138 15.34 -15.05 -20.80
CA ALA A 138 15.80 -14.97 -19.43
C ALA A 138 14.68 -14.51 -18.48
N ARG A 139 14.83 -14.78 -17.17
CA ARG A 139 13.82 -14.35 -16.18
C ARG A 139 13.75 -12.82 -16.04
N GLU A 140 14.87 -12.11 -16.14
CA GLU A 140 14.90 -10.65 -15.98
C GLU A 140 15.68 -9.96 -17.09
N TYR A 141 15.13 -8.83 -17.57
CA TYR A 141 15.79 -7.92 -18.50
C TYR A 141 15.83 -6.52 -17.90
N ARG A 142 17.03 -5.93 -17.83
CA ARG A 142 17.27 -4.55 -17.38
C ARG A 142 18.06 -3.78 -18.44
N PRO A 143 17.75 -2.50 -18.68
CA PRO A 143 18.56 -1.64 -19.54
C PRO A 143 19.89 -1.35 -18.85
N GLN A 144 20.92 -1.07 -19.65
CA GLN A 144 22.23 -0.68 -19.11
C GLN A 144 22.26 0.81 -18.75
N SER A 145 21.44 1.60 -19.43
CA SER A 145 21.37 3.05 -19.26
C SER A 145 19.92 3.56 -19.24
N LYS A 146 19.75 4.87 -19.13
CA LYS A 146 18.45 5.51 -19.36
C LYS A 146 18.35 5.80 -20.87
N PRO A 147 17.54 5.08 -21.65
CA PRO A 147 17.57 5.11 -23.12
C PRO A 147 17.18 6.48 -23.68
N ALA A 148 17.56 6.83 -24.90
CA ALA A 148 17.01 8.03 -25.51
C ALA A 148 15.50 7.85 -25.75
N ILE A 149 14.65 8.76 -25.24
CA ILE A 149 13.19 8.66 -25.46
C ILE A 149 12.83 8.76 -26.94
N THR A 150 13.73 9.29 -27.77
CA THR A 150 13.58 9.37 -29.23
C THR A 150 13.50 8.01 -29.92
N THR A 151 13.85 6.91 -29.25
CA THR A 151 13.69 5.56 -29.79
C THR A 151 12.28 4.99 -29.63
N THR A 152 11.38 5.72 -28.96
CA THR A 152 9.98 5.28 -28.80
C THR A 152 9.18 5.49 -30.09
N PRO A 153 8.46 4.44 -30.56
CA PRO A 153 7.54 4.56 -31.69
C PRO A 153 6.23 5.24 -31.28
N VAL A 154 5.43 5.63 -32.28
CA VAL A 154 4.06 6.13 -32.07
C VAL A 154 3.23 5.03 -31.38
N PRO A 155 2.61 5.29 -30.21
CA PRO A 155 1.84 4.28 -29.50
C PRO A 155 0.66 3.74 -30.32
N ARG A 156 0.32 2.46 -30.14
CA ARG A 156 -0.79 1.77 -30.83
C ARG A 156 -2.18 2.18 -30.32
N PHE A 157 -2.52 3.46 -30.46
CA PHE A 157 -3.83 4.01 -30.05
C PHE A 157 -5.02 3.33 -30.77
N ASP A 158 -4.79 2.69 -31.91
CA ASP A 158 -5.76 1.90 -32.66
C ASP A 158 -6.26 0.66 -31.90
N LEU A 159 -5.53 0.20 -30.88
CA LEU A 159 -5.98 -0.89 -29.99
C LEU A 159 -7.05 -0.44 -28.98
N LEU A 160 -7.35 0.85 -28.90
CA LEU A 160 -8.26 1.40 -27.89
C LEU A 160 -9.69 1.58 -28.42
N ASP A 161 -10.67 1.30 -27.56
CA ASP A 161 -11.96 1.98 -27.63
C ASP A 161 -11.83 3.41 -27.07
N LEU A 162 -11.51 4.37 -27.93
CA LEU A 162 -11.37 5.78 -27.57
C LEU A 162 -12.61 6.36 -26.85
N SER A 163 -13.80 5.80 -27.12
CA SER A 163 -15.04 6.25 -26.49
C SER A 163 -15.11 5.93 -24.99
N ALA A 164 -14.33 4.95 -24.51
CA ALA A 164 -14.28 4.56 -23.11
C ALA A 164 -13.52 5.55 -22.21
N TYR A 165 -12.66 6.39 -22.79
CA TYR A 165 -11.73 7.23 -22.03
C TYR A 165 -12.17 8.69 -21.92
N GLY A 166 -11.88 9.31 -20.77
CA GLY A 166 -12.15 10.73 -20.51
C GLY A 166 -11.09 11.68 -21.09
N SER A 167 -9.83 11.23 -21.16
CA SER A 167 -8.69 11.91 -21.74
C SER A 167 -7.78 10.90 -22.45
N MET A 168 -7.03 11.38 -23.45
CA MET A 168 -5.87 10.65 -23.98
C MET A 168 -4.59 11.11 -23.27
N ALA A 169 -3.48 10.42 -23.51
CA ALA A 169 -2.19 10.68 -22.90
C ALA A 169 -1.07 10.62 -23.95
N LEU A 170 -0.16 11.60 -23.93
CA LEU A 170 1.12 11.60 -24.64
C LEU A 170 2.26 11.84 -23.63
N GLN A 171 3.49 11.53 -24.01
CA GLN A 171 4.67 11.80 -23.17
C GLN A 171 5.71 12.54 -24.01
N PHE A 172 6.03 13.77 -23.62
CA PHE A 172 7.08 14.55 -24.26
C PHE A 172 8.46 14.22 -23.69
N SER A 173 8.57 13.98 -22.39
CA SER A 173 9.83 13.79 -21.70
C SER A 173 9.77 12.80 -20.54
N ARG A 174 10.96 12.30 -20.15
CA ARG A 174 11.18 11.44 -18.97
C ARG A 174 12.35 11.98 -18.15
N GLY A 175 12.18 12.01 -16.83
CA GLY A 175 13.17 12.47 -15.86
C GLY A 175 12.90 13.89 -15.34
N CYS A 176 13.50 14.23 -14.20
CA CYS A 176 13.25 15.49 -13.51
C CYS A 176 14.55 16.05 -12.92
N PRO A 177 14.84 17.37 -13.06
CA PRO A 177 16.08 17.95 -12.52
C PRO A 177 16.06 18.10 -10.98
N PHE A 178 14.89 18.01 -10.35
CA PHE A 178 14.74 18.16 -8.90
C PHE A 178 14.89 16.82 -8.17
N ASP A 179 15.43 16.82 -6.95
CA ASP A 179 15.64 15.62 -6.12
C ASP A 179 14.81 15.68 -4.83
N CYS A 180 13.50 15.90 -4.95
CA CYS A 180 12.62 15.96 -3.78
C CYS A 180 12.69 14.63 -3.01
N ASP A 181 12.83 14.70 -1.69
CA ASP A 181 13.20 13.56 -0.83
C ASP A 181 12.24 12.36 -0.99
N PHE A 182 10.95 12.65 -1.12
CA PHE A 182 9.84 11.69 -1.21
C PHE A 182 9.54 11.17 -2.62
N CYS A 183 10.22 11.70 -3.65
CA CYS A 183 9.87 11.47 -5.06
C CYS A 183 10.73 10.35 -5.66
N ASP A 184 10.10 9.43 -6.40
CA ASP A 184 10.76 8.28 -7.04
C ASP A 184 11.17 8.54 -8.50
N ILE A 185 10.77 9.67 -9.08
CA ILE A 185 11.02 10.00 -10.50
C ILE A 185 12.51 10.01 -10.85
N THR A 186 13.38 10.56 -10.00
CA THR A 186 14.84 10.56 -10.30
C THR A 186 15.44 9.16 -10.24
N LYS A 187 14.82 8.24 -9.50
CA LYS A 187 15.22 6.83 -9.41
C LYS A 187 14.73 6.05 -10.63
N LEU A 188 13.49 6.27 -11.02
CA LEU A 188 12.85 5.59 -12.15
C LEU A 188 13.36 6.10 -13.51
N PHE A 189 13.46 7.42 -13.71
CA PHE A 189 13.71 8.03 -15.03
C PHE A 189 14.98 8.90 -15.09
N GLY A 190 15.68 9.06 -13.96
CA GLY A 190 16.93 9.83 -13.91
C GLY A 190 16.73 11.34 -13.74
N ARG A 191 17.85 12.03 -13.51
CA ARG A 191 17.89 13.48 -13.22
C ARG A 191 17.92 14.38 -14.45
N VAL A 192 18.20 13.81 -15.62
CA VAL A 192 18.32 14.53 -16.88
C VAL A 192 17.02 14.34 -17.66
N PRO A 193 16.20 15.39 -17.84
CA PRO A 193 14.99 15.29 -18.64
C PRO A 193 15.35 15.05 -20.11
N ARG A 194 15.04 13.85 -20.60
CA ARG A 194 15.21 13.44 -22.00
C ARG A 194 13.89 13.69 -22.73
N THR A 195 13.95 14.33 -23.90
CA THR A 195 12.75 14.78 -24.63
C THR A 195 12.63 14.11 -25.98
N LYS A 196 11.39 13.88 -26.44
CA LYS A 196 11.11 13.49 -27.83
C LYS A 196 11.43 14.64 -28.79
N SER A 197 11.60 14.30 -30.07
CA SER A 197 11.70 15.31 -31.11
C SER A 197 10.34 15.97 -31.39
N ASN A 198 10.36 17.12 -32.07
CA ASN A 198 9.14 17.79 -32.49
C ASN A 198 8.32 16.90 -33.44
N GLU A 199 8.99 16.22 -34.37
CA GLU A 199 8.38 15.33 -35.36
C GLU A 199 7.66 14.15 -34.70
N GLN A 200 8.26 13.56 -33.65
CA GLN A 200 7.61 12.49 -32.89
C GLN A 200 6.34 12.99 -32.19
N MET A 201 6.40 14.17 -31.57
CA MET A 201 5.23 14.74 -30.91
C MET A 201 4.11 15.05 -31.91
N LEU A 202 4.43 15.60 -33.08
CA LEU A 202 3.42 15.84 -34.12
C LEU A 202 2.83 14.53 -34.66
N ALA A 203 3.65 13.51 -34.89
CA ALA A 203 3.16 12.21 -35.35
C ALA A 203 2.19 11.56 -34.36
N GLU A 204 2.43 11.70 -33.05
CA GLU A 204 1.52 11.21 -32.01
C GLU A 204 0.21 12.03 -31.94
N LEU A 205 0.28 13.34 -32.13
CA LEU A 205 -0.91 14.20 -32.26
C LEU A 205 -1.73 13.83 -33.50
N ASP A 206 -1.08 13.61 -34.64
CA ASP A 206 -1.68 13.18 -35.90
C ASP A 206 -2.36 11.82 -35.78
N ALA A 207 -1.73 10.86 -35.11
CA ALA A 207 -2.30 9.53 -34.88
C ALA A 207 -3.64 9.62 -34.12
N LEU A 208 -3.67 10.36 -33.00
CA LEU A 208 -4.90 10.58 -32.24
C LEU A 208 -5.94 11.37 -33.04
N TYR A 209 -5.52 12.38 -33.79
CA TYR A 209 -6.41 13.17 -34.63
C TYR A 209 -7.07 12.32 -35.72
N SER A 210 -6.28 11.47 -36.38
CA SER A 210 -6.71 10.59 -37.46
C SER A 210 -7.67 9.49 -36.98
N LEU A 211 -7.47 8.99 -35.76
CA LEU A 211 -8.41 8.08 -35.09
C LEU A 211 -9.69 8.78 -34.59
N GLY A 212 -9.82 10.09 -34.81
CA GLY A 212 -11.02 10.85 -34.48
C GLY A 212 -11.09 11.37 -33.04
N TRP A 213 -10.01 11.24 -32.23
CA TRP A 213 -9.99 11.81 -30.89
C TRP A 213 -10.07 13.33 -30.94
N ARG A 214 -10.94 13.94 -30.13
CA ARG A 214 -11.04 15.40 -29.93
C ARG A 214 -11.35 15.66 -28.46
N GLY A 215 -10.59 16.52 -27.80
CA GLY A 215 -10.78 16.85 -26.39
C GLY A 215 -9.51 16.78 -25.56
N ALA A 216 -9.65 16.35 -24.31
CA ALA A 216 -8.58 16.41 -23.32
C ALA A 216 -7.38 15.53 -23.71
N LEU A 217 -6.17 16.09 -23.59
CA LEU A 217 -4.92 15.38 -23.84
C LEU A 217 -3.91 15.72 -22.75
N PHE A 218 -3.54 14.70 -21.97
CA PHE A 218 -2.57 14.85 -20.90
C PHE A 218 -1.16 14.61 -21.43
N LEU A 219 -0.27 15.58 -21.24
CA LEU A 219 1.16 15.34 -21.36
C LEU A 219 1.64 14.84 -19.99
N VAL A 220 1.91 13.53 -19.91
CA VAL A 220 2.12 12.79 -18.65
C VAL A 220 3.50 13.02 -18.03
N ASP A 221 4.25 13.99 -18.54
CA ASP A 221 5.56 14.38 -18.08
C ASP A 221 5.52 14.73 -16.59
N ASP A 222 6.39 14.10 -15.78
CA ASP A 222 6.51 14.40 -14.34
C ASP A 222 6.88 15.87 -14.08
N ASN A 223 7.55 16.49 -15.05
CA ASN A 223 7.77 17.92 -15.11
C ASN A 223 8.01 18.35 -16.56
N PHE A 224 6.95 18.79 -17.26
CA PHE A 224 7.04 19.25 -18.65
C PHE A 224 8.08 20.36 -18.86
N ILE A 225 8.28 21.20 -17.84
CA ILE A 225 9.25 22.29 -17.90
C ILE A 225 10.63 21.90 -17.35
N GLY A 226 10.88 20.60 -17.11
CA GLY A 226 12.17 20.08 -16.68
C GLY A 226 13.29 20.46 -17.65
N ASN A 227 13.00 20.47 -18.95
CA ASN A 227 13.86 21.02 -19.99
C ASN A 227 13.16 22.17 -20.74
N ARG A 228 13.17 23.36 -20.13
CA ARG A 228 12.55 24.58 -20.68
C ARG A 228 12.98 24.92 -22.10
N LYS A 229 14.23 24.63 -22.47
CA LYS A 229 14.77 24.93 -23.81
C LYS A 229 14.06 24.10 -24.87
N GLU A 230 13.92 22.81 -24.64
CA GLU A 230 13.21 21.92 -25.58
C GLU A 230 11.70 22.16 -25.54
N ALA A 231 11.12 22.45 -24.37
CA ALA A 231 9.71 22.87 -24.29
C ALA A 231 9.44 24.12 -25.16
N MET A 232 10.31 25.13 -25.09
CA MET A 232 10.20 26.33 -25.95
C MET A 232 10.40 26.07 -27.45
N ARG A 233 11.04 24.95 -27.83
CA ARG A 233 11.14 24.53 -29.24
C ARG A 233 9.90 23.76 -29.71
N LEU A 234 9.27 23.00 -28.81
CA LEU A 234 8.08 22.22 -29.12
C LEU A 234 6.83 23.10 -29.24
N LEU A 235 6.62 24.00 -28.27
CA LEU A 235 5.36 24.73 -28.10
C LEU A 235 4.90 25.49 -29.37
N PRO A 236 5.76 26.23 -30.10
CA PRO A 236 5.32 26.92 -31.31
C PRO A 236 4.84 25.97 -32.41
N VAL A 237 5.47 24.80 -32.51
CA VAL A 237 5.13 23.79 -33.53
C VAL A 237 3.80 23.12 -33.19
N VAL A 238 3.56 22.81 -31.91
CA VAL A 238 2.27 22.31 -31.43
C VAL A 238 1.16 23.35 -31.61
N ALA A 239 1.44 24.64 -31.35
CA ALA A 239 0.48 25.72 -31.56
C ALA A 239 0.08 25.86 -33.03
N ALA A 240 1.05 25.81 -33.95
CA ALA A 240 0.80 25.83 -35.38
C ALA A 240 -0.06 24.63 -35.81
N TRP A 241 0.33 23.43 -35.38
CA TRP A 241 -0.42 22.20 -35.64
C TRP A 241 -1.86 22.26 -35.11
N GLN A 242 -2.05 22.71 -33.87
CA GLN A 242 -3.38 22.89 -33.28
C GLN A 242 -4.22 23.84 -34.14
N LYS A 243 -3.68 25.00 -34.53
CA LYS A 243 -4.41 25.98 -35.34
C LYS A 243 -4.81 25.44 -36.70
N GLU A 244 -3.91 24.73 -37.39
CA GLU A 244 -4.17 24.09 -38.68
C GLU A 244 -5.31 23.07 -38.60
N HIS A 245 -5.40 22.34 -37.49
CA HIS A 245 -6.40 21.29 -37.27
C HIS A 245 -7.68 21.77 -36.56
N GLY A 246 -7.85 23.08 -36.36
CA GLY A 246 -9.03 23.67 -35.72
C GLY A 246 -9.05 23.56 -34.18
N SER A 247 -7.87 23.52 -33.57
CA SER A 247 -7.59 23.36 -32.13
C SER A 247 -8.38 22.19 -31.50
N PRO A 248 -8.11 20.95 -31.96
CA PRO A 248 -8.84 19.76 -31.56
C PRO A 248 -8.60 19.31 -30.12
N PHE A 249 -7.47 19.69 -29.52
CA PHE A 249 -7.04 19.17 -28.21
C PHE A 249 -7.00 20.25 -27.13
N ASP A 250 -7.44 19.87 -25.94
CA ASP A 250 -7.38 20.64 -24.69
C ASP A 250 -6.21 20.08 -23.86
N LEU A 251 -5.04 20.71 -23.98
CA LEU A 251 -3.80 20.19 -23.41
C LEU A 251 -3.71 20.48 -21.90
N TYR A 252 -3.15 19.56 -21.15
CA TYR A 252 -2.76 19.79 -19.76
C TYR A 252 -1.55 18.95 -19.40
N THR A 253 -0.85 19.31 -18.32
CA THR A 253 0.42 18.66 -17.94
C THR A 253 0.75 18.88 -16.47
N GLU A 254 1.79 18.21 -15.98
CA GLU A 254 2.44 18.56 -14.70
C GLU A 254 3.62 19.49 -14.92
N ALA A 255 3.81 20.44 -14.00
CA ALA A 255 4.91 21.39 -14.01
C ALA A 255 5.32 21.81 -12.61
N SER A 256 6.59 22.13 -12.42
CA SER A 256 7.07 22.71 -11.18
C SER A 256 6.66 24.19 -11.03
N VAL A 257 6.47 24.64 -9.77
CA VAL A 257 5.90 25.97 -9.47
C VAL A 257 6.72 27.15 -10.03
N ASN A 258 8.01 26.96 -10.29
CA ASN A 258 8.87 27.95 -10.92
C ASN A 258 8.47 28.28 -12.37
N LEU A 259 7.51 27.59 -12.98
CA LEU A 259 6.83 28.02 -14.21
C LEU A 259 6.35 29.48 -14.10
N ALA A 260 5.86 29.89 -12.92
CA ALA A 260 5.34 31.24 -12.70
C ALA A 260 6.39 32.35 -12.89
N ARG A 261 7.68 32.01 -12.90
CA ARG A 261 8.80 32.93 -13.15
C ARG A 261 9.15 33.06 -14.64
N HIS A 262 8.45 32.34 -15.52
CA HIS A 262 8.74 32.27 -16.95
C HIS A 262 7.52 32.63 -17.78
N GLU A 263 7.21 33.94 -17.82
CA GLU A 263 6.06 34.44 -18.55
C GLU A 263 6.04 34.06 -20.05
N PRO A 264 7.16 34.13 -20.81
CA PRO A 264 7.16 33.71 -22.21
C PRO A 264 6.81 32.23 -22.39
N LEU A 265 7.26 31.37 -21.47
CA LEU A 265 6.95 29.94 -21.50
C LEU A 265 5.47 29.69 -21.21
N MET A 266 4.89 30.34 -20.21
CA MET A 266 3.45 30.24 -19.95
C MET A 266 2.62 30.76 -21.13
N GLY A 267 3.05 31.85 -21.77
CA GLY A 267 2.41 32.36 -22.99
C GLY A 267 2.40 31.33 -24.12
N ALA A 268 3.56 30.73 -24.41
CA ALA A 268 3.69 29.69 -25.43
C ALA A 268 2.87 28.42 -25.10
N MET A 269 2.76 28.05 -23.82
CA MET A 269 1.88 26.96 -23.37
C MET A 269 0.40 27.27 -23.66
N VAL A 270 -0.08 28.45 -23.27
CA VAL A 270 -1.47 28.84 -23.55
C VAL A 270 -1.75 28.91 -25.05
N GLU A 271 -0.81 29.43 -25.85
CA GLU A 271 -0.91 29.47 -27.31
C GLU A 271 -0.95 28.08 -27.96
N ALA A 272 -0.20 27.12 -27.42
CA ALA A 272 -0.25 25.71 -27.83
C ALA A 272 -1.54 24.99 -27.41
N GLY A 273 -2.41 25.62 -26.63
CA GLY A 273 -3.68 25.08 -26.19
C GLY A 273 -3.64 24.40 -24.82
N PHE A 274 -2.62 24.67 -23.99
CA PHE A 274 -2.65 24.25 -22.59
C PHE A 274 -3.65 25.08 -21.79
N SER A 275 -4.54 24.39 -21.07
CA SER A 275 -5.58 25.03 -20.25
C SER A 275 -5.45 24.76 -18.75
N MET A 276 -4.58 23.83 -18.36
CA MET A 276 -4.39 23.40 -16.97
C MET A 276 -2.98 22.88 -16.73
N VAL A 277 -2.44 23.18 -15.54
CA VAL A 277 -1.22 22.58 -15.02
C VAL A 277 -1.46 21.99 -13.62
N PHE A 278 -0.91 20.80 -13.38
CA PHE A 278 -0.76 20.26 -12.03
C PHE A 278 0.57 20.72 -11.45
N VAL A 279 0.53 21.26 -10.23
CA VAL A 279 1.70 21.78 -9.52
C VAL A 279 1.84 21.11 -8.15
N GLY A 280 2.98 20.48 -7.92
CA GLY A 280 3.32 19.95 -6.59
C GLY A 280 3.72 21.09 -5.64
N ILE A 281 2.75 21.61 -4.86
CA ILE A 281 2.98 22.65 -3.84
C ILE A 281 3.51 22.03 -2.54
N GLU A 282 2.99 20.85 -2.19
CA GLU A 282 3.29 20.04 -1.01
C GLU A 282 2.88 20.68 0.32
N SER A 283 3.45 21.81 0.68
CA SER A 283 3.14 22.46 1.96
C SER A 283 3.37 23.97 1.86
N PRO A 284 2.53 24.80 2.52
CA PRO A 284 2.84 26.21 2.72
C PRO A 284 3.93 26.42 3.78
N ASN A 285 4.33 25.38 4.54
CA ASN A 285 5.38 25.45 5.55
C ASN A 285 6.78 25.52 4.90
N PRO A 286 7.51 26.65 4.98
CA PRO A 286 8.81 26.80 4.34
C PRO A 286 9.89 25.90 4.95
N GLU A 287 9.78 25.54 6.23
CA GLU A 287 10.74 24.64 6.87
C GLU A 287 10.60 23.21 6.33
N ALA A 288 9.38 22.69 6.27
CA ALA A 288 9.10 21.37 5.70
C ALA A 288 9.55 21.27 4.23
N LEU A 289 9.35 22.33 3.44
CA LEU A 289 9.83 22.37 2.04
C LEU A 289 11.36 22.33 1.92
N ARG A 290 12.09 22.97 2.84
CA ARG A 290 13.56 22.90 2.86
C ARG A 290 14.03 21.50 3.26
N ARG A 291 13.43 20.91 4.30
CA ARG A 291 13.77 19.54 4.77
C ARG A 291 13.49 18.47 3.72
N THR A 292 12.48 18.67 2.86
CA THR A 292 12.13 17.76 1.76
C THR A 292 12.86 18.03 0.44
N ASN A 293 13.86 18.92 0.44
CA ASN A 293 14.65 19.29 -0.72
C ASN A 293 13.82 19.80 -1.91
N LYS A 294 12.91 20.75 -1.64
CA LYS A 294 12.04 21.38 -2.65
C LYS A 294 12.34 22.88 -2.85
N PRO A 295 13.58 23.26 -3.23
CA PRO A 295 14.01 24.66 -3.31
C PRO A 295 13.17 25.50 -4.26
N GLN A 296 12.64 24.91 -5.33
CA GLN A 296 11.79 25.57 -6.32
C GLN A 296 10.45 26.08 -5.74
N ASN A 297 10.02 25.55 -4.59
CA ASN A 297 8.83 25.98 -3.85
C ASN A 297 9.13 27.03 -2.78
N THR A 298 10.40 27.43 -2.61
CA THR A 298 10.82 28.42 -1.61
C THR A 298 11.36 29.68 -2.29
N SER A 299 11.15 30.83 -1.67
CA SER A 299 11.69 32.12 -2.12
C SER A 299 12.16 32.89 -0.90
N ARG A 300 13.45 33.27 -0.86
CA ARG A 300 14.04 33.94 0.30
C ARG A 300 13.43 35.35 0.43
N GLY A 301 12.86 35.66 1.60
CA GLY A 301 12.24 36.96 1.88
C GLY A 301 10.87 37.17 1.24
N ASP A 302 10.21 36.10 0.82
CA ASP A 302 8.96 36.16 0.07
C ASP A 302 8.00 35.03 0.49
N GLU A 303 7.26 35.29 1.57
CA GLU A 303 6.34 34.34 2.20
C GLU A 303 5.12 34.02 1.33
N ASP A 304 4.71 34.97 0.48
CA ASP A 304 3.55 34.84 -0.41
C ASP A 304 3.90 34.26 -1.80
N TYR A 305 5.14 33.81 -2.01
CA TYR A 305 5.62 33.32 -3.30
C TYR A 305 4.68 32.31 -3.95
N LEU A 306 4.25 31.29 -3.20
CA LEU A 306 3.41 30.21 -3.71
C LEU A 306 2.01 30.71 -4.10
N LEU A 307 1.41 31.60 -3.29
CA LEU A 307 0.11 32.21 -3.61
C LEU A 307 0.19 33.05 -4.88
N ARG A 308 1.24 33.88 -5.01
CA ARG A 308 1.46 34.68 -6.22
C ARG A 308 1.75 33.80 -7.43
N ALA A 309 2.52 32.73 -7.28
CA ALA A 309 2.81 31.81 -8.37
C ALA A 309 1.53 31.19 -8.96
N VAL A 310 0.64 30.69 -8.09
CA VAL A 310 -0.68 30.16 -8.51
C VAL A 310 -1.47 31.24 -9.24
N ARG A 311 -1.59 32.43 -8.65
CA ARG A 311 -2.31 33.55 -9.23
C ARG A 311 -1.77 33.94 -10.61
N THR A 312 -0.45 34.03 -10.77
CA THR A 312 0.20 34.36 -12.04
C THR A 312 -0.13 33.34 -13.13
N MET A 313 -0.12 32.04 -12.82
CA MET A 313 -0.48 30.99 -13.78
C MET A 313 -1.96 31.09 -14.19
N GLU A 314 -2.86 31.29 -13.22
CA GLU A 314 -4.30 31.46 -13.47
C GLU A 314 -4.60 32.70 -14.32
N GLU A 315 -4.00 33.84 -13.99
CA GLU A 315 -4.14 35.09 -14.74
C GLU A 315 -3.59 34.98 -16.17
N LYS A 316 -2.58 34.13 -16.40
CA LYS A 316 -2.10 33.84 -17.76
C LYS A 316 -3.04 32.96 -18.57
N GLY A 317 -3.93 32.20 -17.91
CA GLY A 317 -4.91 31.32 -18.55
C GLY A 317 -4.78 29.85 -18.22
N LEU A 318 -3.91 29.46 -17.28
CA LEU A 318 -3.70 28.07 -16.87
C LEU A 318 -4.46 27.81 -15.57
N GLU A 319 -5.46 26.93 -15.58
CA GLU A 319 -6.03 26.39 -14.33
C GLU A 319 -4.92 25.71 -13.53
N VAL A 320 -4.77 26.06 -12.26
CA VAL A 320 -3.85 25.35 -11.37
C VAL A 320 -4.63 24.31 -10.59
N THR A 321 -4.18 23.06 -10.73
CA THR A 321 -4.49 21.98 -9.79
C THR A 321 -3.23 21.68 -8.99
N ALA A 322 -3.35 21.19 -7.76
CA ALA A 322 -2.16 21.04 -6.93
C ALA A 322 -2.18 19.86 -5.98
N GLY A 323 -0.98 19.35 -5.71
CA GLY A 323 -0.69 18.35 -4.69
C GLY A 323 -0.20 18.97 -3.40
N PHE A 324 -0.64 18.41 -2.28
CA PHE A 324 -0.31 18.77 -0.91
C PHE A 324 -0.04 17.52 -0.09
N ILE A 325 0.90 17.60 0.83
CA ILE A 325 1.34 16.50 1.70
C ILE A 325 1.26 16.98 3.15
N LEU A 326 0.66 16.16 4.01
CA LEU A 326 0.65 16.34 5.45
C LEU A 326 1.57 15.32 6.12
N GLY A 327 2.23 15.74 7.20
CA GLY A 327 3.13 14.89 7.96
C GLY A 327 4.55 14.87 7.40
N LEU A 328 4.96 15.98 6.77
CA LEU A 328 6.37 16.21 6.46
C LEU A 328 7.15 16.40 7.77
N ASP A 329 8.39 15.92 7.82
CA ASP A 329 9.28 16.28 8.93
C ASP A 329 9.43 17.81 8.97
N GLY A 330 9.23 18.42 10.14
CA GLY A 330 9.11 19.86 10.33
C GLY A 330 7.68 20.44 10.33
N ASP A 331 6.64 19.62 10.10
CA ASP A 331 5.25 20.05 10.29
C ASP A 331 4.81 20.01 11.77
N GLY A 332 4.25 21.12 12.26
CA GLY A 332 3.49 21.16 13.52
C GLY A 332 1.96 21.09 13.30
N PRO A 333 1.15 21.00 14.37
CA PRO A 333 -0.32 20.95 14.26
C PRO A 333 -0.97 22.10 13.49
N GLU A 334 -0.33 23.27 13.41
CA GLU A 334 -0.76 24.43 12.66
C GLU A 334 -0.85 24.19 11.14
N VAL A 335 -0.14 23.18 10.62
CA VAL A 335 -0.12 22.86 9.18
C VAL A 335 -1.52 22.56 8.64
N PHE A 336 -2.42 22.00 9.45
CA PHE A 336 -3.77 21.63 9.01
C PHE A 336 -4.60 22.84 8.60
N GLU A 337 -4.56 23.89 9.42
CA GLU A 337 -5.27 25.14 9.15
C GLU A 337 -4.54 25.93 8.06
N ALA A 338 -3.21 26.01 8.13
CA ALA A 338 -2.40 26.70 7.13
C ALA A 338 -2.61 26.14 5.71
N GLN A 339 -2.69 24.81 5.54
CA GLN A 339 -2.96 24.20 4.24
C GLN A 339 -4.38 24.51 3.74
N VAL A 340 -5.39 24.41 4.60
CA VAL A 340 -6.77 24.75 4.20
C VAL A 340 -6.85 26.22 3.78
N ASP A 341 -6.28 27.13 4.57
CA ASP A 341 -6.32 28.57 4.31
C ASP A 341 -5.54 28.92 3.03
N PHE A 342 -4.39 28.30 2.81
CA PHE A 342 -3.64 28.44 1.56
C PHE A 342 -4.47 27.97 0.36
N ILE A 343 -5.03 26.76 0.41
CA ILE A 343 -5.84 26.18 -0.69
C ILE A 343 -7.04 27.07 -1.00
N GLN A 344 -7.72 27.58 0.04
CA GLN A 344 -8.86 28.50 -0.11
C GLN A 344 -8.45 29.84 -0.75
N SER A 345 -7.38 30.46 -0.25
CA SER A 345 -6.91 31.78 -0.70
C SER A 345 -6.31 31.75 -2.12
N ALA A 346 -5.61 30.67 -2.44
CA ALA A 346 -5.06 30.40 -3.76
C ALA A 346 -6.18 30.18 -4.80
N GLY A 347 -7.36 29.71 -4.39
CA GLY A 347 -8.48 29.45 -5.29
C GLY A 347 -8.41 28.10 -6.00
N ILE A 348 -7.59 27.16 -5.53
CA ILE A 348 -7.29 25.87 -6.19
C ILE A 348 -8.46 24.90 -6.00
N PRO A 349 -9.29 24.61 -7.02
CA PRO A 349 -10.47 23.76 -6.80
C PRO A 349 -10.09 22.30 -6.53
N ILE A 350 -9.18 21.77 -7.36
CA ILE A 350 -8.70 20.39 -7.32
C ILE A 350 -7.37 20.39 -6.55
N ALA A 351 -7.48 20.24 -5.24
CA ALA A 351 -6.37 20.14 -4.30
C ALA A 351 -6.29 18.71 -3.74
N MET A 352 -5.32 17.94 -4.22
CA MET A 352 -5.06 16.59 -3.71
C MET A 352 -4.23 16.73 -2.44
N VAL A 353 -4.83 16.44 -1.29
CA VAL A 353 -4.12 16.39 -0.01
C VAL A 353 -3.91 14.92 0.34
N GLY A 354 -2.65 14.52 0.51
CA GLY A 354 -2.25 13.18 0.92
C GLY A 354 -1.47 13.18 2.23
N LEU A 355 -1.28 11.99 2.81
CA LEU A 355 -0.31 11.80 3.89
C LEU A 355 1.06 11.49 3.28
N LEU A 356 2.14 11.98 3.91
CA LEU A 356 3.49 11.63 3.51
C LEU A 356 3.62 10.10 3.52
N THR A 357 4.19 9.58 2.44
CA THR A 357 4.37 8.15 2.23
C THR A 357 5.78 7.91 1.77
N ALA A 358 6.51 7.05 2.48
CA ALA A 358 7.87 6.68 2.12
C ALA A 358 7.85 5.59 1.05
N MET A 359 8.06 5.96 -0.22
CA MET A 359 8.08 5.01 -1.34
C MET A 359 9.45 4.33 -1.46
N ARG A 360 9.46 3.01 -1.68
CA ARG A 360 10.70 2.22 -1.85
C ARG A 360 11.64 2.87 -2.88
N GLY A 361 12.91 2.99 -2.53
CA GLY A 361 13.97 3.56 -3.38
C GLY A 361 14.12 5.08 -3.32
N THR A 362 13.18 5.80 -2.72
CA THR A 362 13.30 7.26 -2.50
C THR A 362 14.35 7.59 -1.43
N ASN A 363 14.86 8.83 -1.45
CA ASN A 363 15.80 9.30 -0.43
C ASN A 363 15.14 9.29 0.97
N LEU A 364 13.85 9.64 1.04
CA LEU A 364 13.03 9.57 2.24
C LEU A 364 12.96 8.16 2.81
N TYR A 365 12.71 7.15 1.97
CA TYR A 365 12.66 5.75 2.40
C TYR A 365 13.99 5.31 3.00
N THR A 366 15.11 5.55 2.29
CA THR A 366 16.44 5.20 2.79
C THR A 366 16.78 5.91 4.10
N ARG A 367 16.38 7.17 4.24
CA ARG A 367 16.59 7.95 5.47
C ARG A 367 15.78 7.39 6.63
N LEU A 368 14.47 7.17 6.45
CA LEU A 368 13.59 6.65 7.51
C LEU A 368 13.92 5.21 7.90
N GLU A 369 14.41 4.40 6.98
CA GLU A 369 14.93 3.05 7.28
C GLU A 369 16.16 3.14 8.20
N ARG A 370 17.13 4.02 7.90
CA ARG A 370 18.30 4.26 8.76
C ARG A 370 17.94 4.84 10.12
N GLU A 371 16.90 5.66 10.19
CA GLU A 371 16.36 6.22 11.43
C GLU A 371 15.51 5.22 12.23
N GLY A 372 15.23 4.01 11.70
CA GLY A 372 14.38 3.02 12.36
C GLY A 372 12.90 3.43 12.44
N ARG A 373 12.45 4.34 11.57
CA ARG A 373 11.09 4.89 11.55
C ARG A 373 10.18 4.22 10.53
N LEU A 374 10.72 3.43 9.59
CA LEU A 374 9.91 2.71 8.61
C LEU A 374 9.11 1.58 9.27
N LEU A 375 7.82 1.46 8.96
CA LEU A 375 6.93 0.47 9.58
C LEU A 375 6.58 -0.68 8.63
N VAL A 376 6.09 -0.34 7.43
CA VAL A 376 5.58 -1.30 6.44
C VAL A 376 5.76 -0.74 5.03
N GLU A 377 5.61 -1.59 4.03
CA GLU A 377 5.54 -1.15 2.64
C GLU A 377 4.27 -0.33 2.36
N SER A 378 4.40 0.61 1.42
CA SER A 378 3.31 1.45 0.97
C SER A 378 2.39 0.72 0.00
N SER A 379 1.08 1.01 0.05
CA SER A 379 0.12 0.58 -0.96
C SER A 379 0.23 1.36 -2.28
N GLY A 380 1.04 2.42 -2.32
CA GLY A 380 1.12 3.39 -3.43
C GLY A 380 -0.10 4.31 -3.54
N ASN A 381 -1.06 4.24 -2.63
CA ASN A 381 -2.25 5.09 -2.64
C ASN A 381 -2.00 6.38 -1.84
N ASN A 382 -1.75 7.47 -2.55
CA ASN A 382 -1.41 8.78 -2.00
C ASN A 382 -2.48 9.44 -1.10
N VAL A 383 -3.73 8.97 -1.14
CA VAL A 383 -4.83 9.52 -0.32
C VAL A 383 -5.35 8.52 0.72
N GLU A 384 -4.68 7.38 0.87
CA GLU A 384 -5.02 6.41 1.91
C GLU A 384 -4.83 7.02 3.30
N ILE A 385 -5.80 6.81 4.19
CA ILE A 385 -5.67 7.18 5.61
C ILE A 385 -4.92 6.05 6.32
N ALA A 386 -3.62 6.00 6.06
CA ALA A 386 -2.63 5.10 6.64
C ALA A 386 -1.24 5.76 6.57
N LEU A 387 -0.35 5.38 7.49
CA LEU A 387 1.05 5.81 7.50
C LEU A 387 1.93 4.56 7.45
N ASN A 388 2.98 4.63 6.65
CA ASN A 388 3.94 3.54 6.47
C ASN A 388 5.27 3.77 7.22
N PHE A 389 5.34 4.83 8.03
CA PHE A 389 6.45 5.17 8.90
C PHE A 389 5.96 5.88 10.17
N VAL A 390 6.86 6.13 11.13
CA VAL A 390 6.62 6.90 12.35
C VAL A 390 6.91 8.40 12.08
N PRO A 391 5.88 9.26 11.98
CA PRO A 391 6.07 10.71 11.79
C PRO A 391 6.63 11.42 13.04
N GLU A 392 7.19 12.63 12.87
CA GLU A 392 7.56 13.51 13.99
C GLU A 392 6.32 14.00 14.75
N LEU A 393 5.28 14.40 14.02
CA LEU A 393 3.99 14.74 14.61
C LEU A 393 3.28 13.50 15.13
N ASP A 394 2.62 13.58 16.29
CA ASP A 394 1.88 12.45 16.84
C ASP A 394 0.92 11.82 15.80
N ARG A 395 0.94 10.49 15.74
CA ARG A 395 0.20 9.70 14.74
C ARG A 395 -1.30 9.96 14.79
N GLU A 396 -1.88 10.04 15.98
CA GLU A 396 -3.33 10.26 16.12
C GLU A 396 -3.69 11.70 15.76
N VAL A 397 -2.87 12.67 16.19
CA VAL A 397 -3.02 14.09 15.81
C VAL A 397 -2.97 14.26 14.29
N LEU A 398 -1.99 13.63 13.62
CA LEU A 398 -1.82 13.68 12.17
C LEU A 398 -3.01 13.08 11.42
N ILE A 399 -3.46 11.88 11.81
CA ILE A 399 -4.58 11.19 11.15
C ILE A 399 -5.90 11.95 11.35
N ASP A 400 -6.19 12.39 12.57
CA ASP A 400 -7.41 13.14 12.86
C ASP A 400 -7.36 14.53 12.19
N GLY A 401 -6.19 15.19 12.15
CA GLY A 401 -5.95 16.43 11.42
C GLY A 401 -6.20 16.28 9.91
N TYR A 402 -5.62 15.26 9.28
CA TYR A 402 -5.87 14.95 7.87
C TYR A 402 -7.35 14.72 7.57
N CYS A 403 -8.06 13.95 8.41
CA CYS A 403 -9.50 13.74 8.26
C CYS A 403 -10.29 15.06 8.32
N ARG A 404 -9.90 16.01 9.20
CA ARG A 404 -10.52 17.34 9.28
C ARG A 404 -10.24 18.17 8.02
N VAL A 405 -9.01 18.16 7.51
CA VAL A 405 -8.63 18.87 6.27
C VAL A 405 -9.49 18.38 5.10
N LEU A 406 -9.57 17.06 4.88
CA LEU A 406 -10.42 16.50 3.81
C LEU A 406 -11.90 16.90 3.97
N ALA A 407 -12.43 16.84 5.19
CA ALA A 407 -13.81 17.21 5.47
C ALA A 407 -14.11 18.70 5.25
N ARG A 408 -13.12 19.59 5.47
CA ARG A 408 -13.25 21.03 5.20
C ARG A 408 -13.14 21.35 3.71
N LEU A 409 -12.24 20.68 2.98
CA LEU A 409 -12.04 20.93 1.54
C LEU A 409 -13.19 20.42 0.67
N TYR A 410 -13.72 19.23 0.99
CA TYR A 410 -14.72 18.51 0.20
C TYR A 410 -15.92 18.06 1.04
N GLY A 411 -16.36 18.93 1.95
CA GLY A 411 -17.51 18.70 2.81
C GLY A 411 -18.81 18.38 2.05
N PRO A 412 -19.84 17.84 2.74
CA PRO A 412 -21.06 17.34 2.10
C PRO A 412 -21.90 18.40 1.37
N ASP A 413 -21.66 19.69 1.61
CA ASP A 413 -22.34 20.79 0.95
C ASP A 413 -21.49 21.47 -0.15
N LEU A 414 -20.22 21.07 -0.31
CA LEU A 414 -19.23 21.66 -1.23
C LEU A 414 -19.10 23.18 -1.17
N ARG A 415 -19.48 23.84 -0.07
CA ARG A 415 -19.39 25.32 0.01
C ARG A 415 -17.97 25.83 -0.15
N SER A 416 -17.04 25.22 0.59
CA SER A 416 -15.61 25.52 0.51
C SER A 416 -15.06 25.33 -0.90
N TYR A 417 -15.40 24.21 -1.54
CA TYR A 417 -15.01 23.90 -2.92
C TYR A 417 -15.53 24.91 -3.94
N PHE A 418 -16.83 25.24 -3.89
CA PHE A 418 -17.41 26.19 -4.84
C PHE A 418 -16.91 27.62 -4.62
N ALA A 419 -16.52 27.99 -3.39
CA ALA A 419 -15.83 29.25 -3.15
C ALA A 419 -14.49 29.32 -3.92
N ARG A 420 -13.68 28.25 -3.87
CA ARG A 420 -12.44 28.17 -4.68
C ARG A 420 -12.71 28.21 -6.17
N CYS A 421 -13.72 27.48 -6.64
CA CYS A 421 -14.13 27.52 -8.05
C CYS A 421 -14.49 28.94 -8.50
N ARG A 422 -15.18 29.71 -7.66
CA ARG A 422 -15.50 31.12 -7.93
C ARG A 422 -14.24 31.97 -8.02
N THR A 423 -13.29 31.78 -7.11
CA THR A 423 -11.99 32.46 -7.14
C THR A 423 -11.23 32.17 -8.45
N LEU A 424 -11.10 30.90 -8.83
CA LEU A 424 -10.47 30.50 -10.09
C LEU A 424 -11.18 31.13 -11.30
N VAL A 425 -12.51 30.95 -11.41
CA VAL A 425 -13.30 31.53 -12.51
C VAL A 425 -13.16 33.05 -12.53
N ALA A 426 -12.94 33.69 -11.38
CA ALA A 426 -12.75 35.12 -11.33
C ALA A 426 -11.37 35.61 -11.79
N ARG A 427 -10.34 34.77 -11.67
CA ARG A 427 -8.95 35.11 -11.99
C ARG A 427 -8.51 34.63 -13.38
N LEU A 428 -9.12 33.58 -13.91
CA LEU A 428 -8.68 32.95 -15.14
C LEU A 428 -8.70 33.95 -16.32
N GLY A 429 -7.51 34.30 -16.82
CA GLY A 429 -7.35 35.37 -17.80
C GLY A 429 -7.62 34.96 -19.25
N HIS A 430 -7.61 33.65 -19.55
CA HIS A 430 -7.94 33.11 -20.86
C HIS A 430 -9.06 32.08 -20.79
N TRP A 431 -9.99 32.16 -21.74
CA TRP A 431 -11.11 31.23 -21.87
C TRP A 431 -11.07 30.61 -23.26
N PRO A 432 -10.62 29.36 -23.39
CA PRO A 432 -10.62 28.69 -24.68
C PRO A 432 -12.06 28.61 -25.18
N ARG A 433 -12.30 29.10 -26.41
CA ARG A 433 -13.61 28.97 -27.04
C ARG A 433 -13.82 27.53 -27.46
N PRO A 434 -15.01 26.94 -27.24
CA PRO A 434 -15.30 25.61 -27.76
C PRO A 434 -15.15 25.61 -29.28
N THR A 435 -14.29 24.74 -29.79
CA THR A 435 -14.06 24.57 -31.24
C THR A 435 -15.11 23.69 -31.90
N ARG A 436 -15.90 22.97 -31.07
CA ARG A 436 -17.05 22.15 -31.49
C ARG A 436 -18.24 22.35 -30.57
N GLY A 437 -19.43 22.04 -31.08
CA GLY A 437 -20.65 21.93 -30.28
C GLY A 437 -20.58 20.78 -29.24
N PRO A 438 -21.46 20.81 -28.23
CA PRO A 438 -21.53 19.75 -27.24
C PRO A 438 -22.06 18.45 -27.85
N THR A 439 -21.41 17.33 -27.53
CA THR A 439 -21.88 15.99 -27.88
C THR A 439 -23.13 15.61 -27.09
N ARG A 440 -23.87 14.60 -27.56
CA ARG A 440 -24.99 14.00 -26.82
C ARG A 440 -24.57 13.52 -25.43
N ALA A 441 -23.38 12.94 -25.29
CA ALA A 441 -22.85 12.48 -24.01
C ALA A 441 -22.59 13.65 -23.05
N GLU A 442 -22.02 14.75 -23.54
CA GLU A 442 -21.79 15.96 -22.74
C GLU A 442 -23.12 16.58 -22.29
N LEU A 443 -24.11 16.73 -23.18
CA LEU A 443 -25.44 17.23 -22.82
C LEU A 443 -26.12 16.35 -21.77
N LEU A 444 -26.03 15.03 -21.93
CA LEU A 444 -26.57 14.08 -20.96
C LEU A 444 -25.86 14.18 -19.61
N ALA A 445 -24.54 14.40 -19.61
CA ALA A 445 -23.77 14.63 -18.39
C ALA A 445 -24.20 15.91 -17.67
N VAL A 446 -24.48 16.99 -18.40
CA VAL A 446 -25.07 18.22 -17.82
C VAL A 446 -26.43 17.93 -17.18
N MET A 447 -27.32 17.25 -17.89
CA MET A 447 -28.65 16.89 -17.37
C MET A 447 -28.57 16.00 -16.13
N ARG A 448 -27.68 14.99 -16.14
CA ARG A 448 -27.42 14.12 -14.99
C ARG A 448 -26.84 14.91 -13.81
N SER A 449 -25.91 15.82 -14.07
CA SER A 449 -25.33 16.71 -13.06
C SER A 449 -26.40 17.58 -12.42
N LEU A 450 -27.24 18.25 -13.20
CA LEU A 450 -28.34 19.08 -12.69
C LEU A 450 -29.27 18.25 -11.80
N ARG A 451 -29.72 17.08 -12.30
CA ARG A 451 -30.62 16.18 -11.56
C ARG A 451 -30.02 15.66 -10.25
N LEU A 452 -28.73 15.33 -10.23
CA LEU A 452 -28.12 14.72 -9.05
C LEU A 452 -27.63 15.74 -8.03
N GLN A 453 -27.19 16.91 -8.47
CA GLN A 453 -26.57 17.91 -7.59
C GLN A 453 -27.59 18.90 -7.02
N LEU A 454 -28.60 19.34 -7.78
CA LEU A 454 -29.60 20.30 -7.28
C LEU A 454 -30.43 19.72 -6.12
N PHE A 455 -30.72 18.42 -6.17
CA PHE A 455 -31.52 17.73 -5.15
C PHE A 455 -30.66 17.01 -4.10
N SER A 456 -29.42 17.45 -3.89
CA SER A 456 -28.53 16.93 -2.86
C SER A 456 -28.20 17.99 -1.80
N ARG A 457 -27.40 17.61 -0.78
CA ARG A 457 -26.96 18.54 0.27
C ARG A 457 -26.11 19.70 -0.27
N GLN A 458 -25.50 19.55 -1.44
CA GLN A 458 -24.71 20.61 -2.10
C GLN A 458 -25.54 21.48 -3.06
N GLY A 459 -26.82 21.17 -3.26
CA GLY A 459 -27.69 21.84 -4.23
C GLY A 459 -27.70 23.36 -4.13
N PRO A 460 -27.84 23.97 -2.94
CA PRO A 460 -27.79 25.42 -2.79
C PRO A 460 -26.46 26.03 -3.24
N ALA A 461 -25.33 25.44 -2.87
CA ALA A 461 -24.00 25.93 -3.23
C ALA A 461 -23.71 25.73 -4.73
N TYR A 462 -24.15 24.61 -5.29
CA TYR A 462 -24.08 24.31 -6.71
C TYR A 462 -24.88 25.31 -7.56
N ALA A 463 -26.15 25.56 -7.20
CA ALA A 463 -27.01 26.50 -7.90
C ALA A 463 -26.45 27.93 -7.81
N ALA A 464 -26.02 28.35 -6.61
CA ALA A 464 -25.42 29.66 -6.40
C ALA A 464 -24.13 29.84 -7.24
N PHE A 465 -23.28 28.82 -7.32
CA PHE A 465 -22.08 28.86 -8.15
C PHE A 465 -22.40 29.04 -9.63
N LEU A 466 -23.27 28.19 -10.19
CA LEU A 466 -23.61 28.26 -11.61
C LEU A 466 -24.35 29.56 -11.97
N ALA A 467 -25.30 30.00 -11.14
CA ALA A 467 -25.99 31.27 -11.34
C ALA A 467 -25.01 32.45 -11.30
N HIS A 468 -24.14 32.49 -10.29
CA HIS A 468 -23.12 33.54 -10.19
C HIS A 468 -22.20 33.57 -11.41
N THR A 469 -21.71 32.41 -11.87
CA THR A 469 -20.89 32.35 -13.09
C THR A 469 -21.67 32.78 -14.32
N LEU A 470 -22.93 32.37 -14.48
CA LEU A 470 -23.77 32.76 -15.60
C LEU A 470 -23.93 34.29 -15.69
N PHE A 471 -24.16 34.97 -14.56
CA PHE A 471 -24.38 36.42 -14.53
C PHE A 471 -23.08 37.24 -14.57
N THR A 472 -21.97 36.74 -14.04
CA THR A 472 -20.71 37.50 -13.99
C THR A 472 -19.74 37.18 -15.12
N ARG A 473 -19.73 35.93 -15.60
CA ARG A 473 -18.82 35.42 -16.64
C ARG A 473 -19.48 34.32 -17.47
N PRO A 474 -20.43 34.64 -18.36
CA PRO A 474 -21.18 33.64 -19.12
C PRO A 474 -20.29 32.72 -19.97
N MET A 475 -19.16 33.23 -20.50
CA MET A 475 -18.19 32.41 -21.23
C MET A 475 -17.56 31.29 -20.38
N GLY A 476 -17.52 31.45 -19.05
CA GLY A 476 -16.98 30.47 -18.11
C GLY A 476 -17.95 29.36 -17.71
N LEU A 477 -19.19 29.37 -18.21
CA LEU A 477 -20.23 28.45 -17.77
C LEU A 477 -19.87 26.98 -18.04
N VAL A 478 -19.28 26.68 -19.20
CA VAL A 478 -18.86 25.30 -19.54
C VAL A 478 -17.79 24.80 -18.56
N LYS A 479 -16.82 25.65 -18.22
CA LYS A 479 -15.80 25.34 -17.20
C LYS A 479 -16.43 25.15 -15.83
N ALA A 480 -17.35 26.02 -15.42
CA ALA A 480 -18.04 25.91 -14.14
C ALA A 480 -18.84 24.60 -14.03
N ILE A 481 -19.50 24.17 -15.11
CA ILE A 481 -20.16 22.85 -15.16
C ILE A 481 -19.14 21.72 -15.01
N ARG A 482 -18.01 21.77 -15.75
CA ARG A 482 -16.93 20.77 -15.62
C ARG A 482 -16.38 20.72 -14.18
N LEU A 483 -16.11 21.88 -13.58
CA LEU A 483 -15.68 21.98 -12.17
C LEU A 483 -16.74 21.39 -11.25
N ALA A 484 -18.02 21.71 -11.42
CA ALA A 484 -19.06 21.15 -10.57
C ALA A 484 -19.19 19.62 -10.69
N ILE A 485 -18.99 19.05 -11.88
CA ILE A 485 -18.93 17.59 -12.09
C ILE A 485 -17.70 16.99 -11.38
N LYS A 486 -16.53 17.64 -11.46
CA LYS A 486 -15.34 17.22 -10.71
C LYS A 486 -15.57 17.33 -9.20
N GLY A 487 -16.20 18.40 -8.71
CA GLY A 487 -16.58 18.59 -7.31
C GLY A 487 -17.49 17.48 -6.78
N TRP A 488 -18.44 17.01 -7.59
CA TRP A 488 -19.25 15.83 -7.28
C TRP A 488 -18.38 14.59 -7.03
N HIS A 489 -17.38 14.34 -7.88
CA HIS A 489 -16.44 13.26 -7.69
C HIS A 489 -15.64 13.41 -6.39
N LEU A 490 -15.03 14.57 -6.18
CA LEU A 490 -14.18 14.84 -5.01
C LEU A 490 -14.96 14.68 -3.71
N GLN A 491 -16.18 15.22 -3.63
CA GLN A 491 -17.08 15.04 -2.48
C GLN A 491 -17.37 13.56 -2.18
N ARG A 492 -17.77 12.80 -3.20
CA ARG A 492 -18.18 11.40 -3.05
C ARG A 492 -17.00 10.50 -2.70
N PHE A 493 -15.86 10.74 -3.34
CA PHE A 493 -14.61 10.05 -3.05
C PHE A 493 -14.18 10.30 -1.60
N THR A 494 -14.06 11.57 -1.19
CA THR A 494 -13.72 11.94 0.20
C THR A 494 -14.69 11.33 1.21
N ALA A 495 -16.00 11.36 0.93
CA ALA A 495 -17.00 10.77 1.83
C ALA A 495 -16.81 9.24 1.99
N GLN A 496 -16.46 8.52 0.93
CA GLN A 496 -16.18 7.09 0.99
C GLN A 496 -14.85 6.79 1.70
N THR A 497 -13.80 7.58 1.45
CA THR A 497 -12.50 7.47 2.13
C THR A 497 -12.64 7.66 3.64
N LEU A 498 -13.32 8.74 4.07
CA LEU A 498 -13.61 8.99 5.49
C LEU A 498 -14.51 7.91 6.10
N ALA A 499 -15.49 7.40 5.34
CA ALA A 499 -16.34 6.30 5.81
C ALA A 499 -15.56 4.98 5.98
N ALA A 500 -14.62 4.68 5.07
CA ALA A 500 -13.76 3.51 5.14
C ALA A 500 -12.82 3.59 6.34
N HIS A 501 -12.22 4.76 6.59
CA HIS A 501 -11.43 5.00 7.79
C HIS A 501 -12.28 4.87 9.06
N ALA A 502 -13.46 5.49 9.12
CA ALA A 502 -14.35 5.35 10.27
C ALA A 502 -14.77 3.90 10.52
N PHE A 503 -14.96 3.10 9.47
CA PHE A 503 -15.19 1.66 9.57
C PHE A 503 -14.00 0.94 10.23
N ARG A 504 -12.77 1.19 9.76
CA ARG A 504 -11.54 0.60 10.34
C ARG A 504 -11.34 1.03 11.79
N LYS A 505 -11.41 2.33 12.09
CA LYS A 505 -11.29 2.89 13.45
C LYS A 505 -12.29 2.24 14.41
N THR A 506 -13.54 2.08 13.99
CA THR A 506 -14.57 1.37 14.79
C THR A 506 -14.22 -0.07 15.09
N ALA A 507 -13.70 -0.79 14.09
CA ALA A 507 -13.32 -2.18 14.26
C ALA A 507 -12.16 -2.31 15.25
N ILE A 508 -11.09 -1.51 15.07
CA ILE A 508 -9.90 -1.51 15.90
C ILE A 508 -10.24 -1.12 17.35
N GLU A 509 -10.87 0.03 17.56
CA GLU A 509 -11.26 0.46 18.91
C GLU A 509 -12.27 -0.49 19.55
N GLY A 510 -13.18 -1.05 18.74
CA GLY A 510 -14.19 -1.99 19.20
C GLY A 510 -13.58 -3.30 19.69
N TYR A 511 -12.54 -3.78 19.00
CA TYR A 511 -11.72 -4.91 19.39
C TYR A 511 -10.91 -4.59 20.65
N GLY A 512 -10.13 -3.50 20.65
CA GLY A 512 -9.31 -3.10 21.79
C GLY A 512 -10.11 -2.82 23.06
N ARG A 513 -11.34 -2.28 22.96
CA ARG A 513 -12.25 -2.16 24.13
C ARG A 513 -12.70 -3.52 24.66
N ALA A 514 -12.98 -4.48 23.78
CA ALA A 514 -13.38 -5.82 24.20
C ALA A 514 -12.19 -6.56 24.85
N GLU A 515 -10.99 -6.41 24.28
CA GLU A 515 -9.73 -6.94 24.83
C GLU A 515 -9.38 -6.30 26.17
N GLY A 516 -9.46 -4.98 26.31
CA GLY A 516 -9.22 -4.31 27.59
C GLY A 516 -10.25 -4.69 28.68
N LEU A 517 -11.48 -5.05 28.32
CA LEU A 517 -12.46 -5.61 29.26
C LEU A 517 -12.09 -7.04 29.69
N LEU A 518 -11.51 -7.84 28.80
CA LEU A 518 -10.95 -9.15 29.13
C LEU A 518 -9.77 -9.03 30.11
N ASP A 519 -8.90 -8.05 29.93
CA ASP A 519 -7.71 -7.90 30.79
C ASP A 519 -8.08 -7.44 32.22
N ARG A 520 -9.08 -6.55 32.32
CA ARG A 520 -9.64 -6.02 33.58
C ARG A 520 -10.54 -7.01 34.34
N ALA A 521 -10.64 -8.26 33.88
CA ALA A 521 -11.45 -9.33 34.46
C ALA A 521 -10.97 -9.79 35.86
N ALA A 522 -11.01 -8.93 36.87
CA ALA A 522 -10.74 -9.28 38.25
C ALA A 522 -12.06 -9.52 39.00
N GLY A 523 -12.54 -10.77 39.02
CA GLY A 523 -13.38 -11.25 40.13
C GLY A 523 -14.91 -11.37 39.96
N ALA A 524 -15.51 -11.28 38.76
CA ALA A 524 -16.96 -11.53 38.60
C ALA A 524 -17.36 -12.20 37.25
N PRO A 525 -17.54 -13.54 37.21
CA PRO A 525 -17.61 -14.34 35.98
C PRO A 525 -18.71 -13.98 34.98
N GLU A 526 -19.96 -14.00 35.42
CA GLU A 526 -21.10 -13.94 34.50
C GLU A 526 -21.43 -12.52 34.07
N ARG A 527 -21.30 -11.55 34.99
CA ARG A 527 -21.56 -10.14 34.68
C ARG A 527 -20.55 -9.60 33.70
N LEU A 528 -19.29 -10.02 33.82
CA LEU A 528 -18.24 -9.60 32.91
C LEU A 528 -18.40 -10.25 31.52
N ARG A 529 -18.69 -11.55 31.45
CA ARG A 529 -19.01 -12.22 30.19
C ARG A 529 -20.16 -11.53 29.46
N ARG A 530 -21.26 -11.25 30.16
CA ARG A 530 -22.39 -10.48 29.59
C ARG A 530 -21.98 -9.09 29.12
N THR A 531 -21.02 -8.46 29.79
CA THR A 531 -20.52 -7.12 29.42
C THR A 531 -19.67 -7.18 28.15
N ILE A 532 -18.77 -8.16 28.04
CA ILE A 532 -17.95 -8.41 26.84
C ILE A 532 -18.84 -8.80 25.67
N ASP A 533 -19.79 -9.72 25.86
CA ASP A 533 -20.75 -10.14 24.82
C ASP A 533 -21.59 -8.94 24.31
N ARG A 534 -22.04 -8.07 25.23
CA ARG A 534 -22.73 -6.82 24.86
C ARG A 534 -21.83 -5.89 24.08
N GLN A 535 -20.56 -5.73 24.50
CA GLN A 535 -19.58 -4.87 23.82
C GLN A 535 -19.26 -5.39 22.42
N VAL A 536 -18.97 -6.68 22.27
CA VAL A 536 -18.74 -7.36 20.99
C VAL A 536 -19.97 -7.25 20.09
N THR A 537 -21.16 -7.53 20.60
CA THR A 537 -22.42 -7.41 19.85
C THR A 537 -22.65 -5.97 19.38
N ARG A 538 -22.38 -4.98 20.25
CA ARG A 538 -22.47 -3.55 19.92
C ARG A 538 -21.48 -3.18 18.81
N THR A 539 -20.21 -3.60 18.93
CA THR A 539 -19.18 -3.37 17.91
C THR A 539 -19.59 -4.00 16.58
N ILE A 540 -20.03 -5.26 16.56
CA ILE A 540 -20.48 -5.94 15.34
C ILE A 540 -21.64 -5.19 14.68
N ARG A 541 -22.64 -4.73 15.44
CA ARG A 541 -23.75 -3.91 14.90
C ARG A 541 -23.23 -2.61 14.26
N GLN A 542 -22.28 -1.94 14.91
CA GLN A 542 -21.68 -0.71 14.38
C GLN A 542 -20.86 -0.96 13.11
N VAL A 543 -20.02 -1.99 13.11
CA VAL A 543 -19.23 -2.45 11.96
C VAL A 543 -20.14 -2.78 10.77
N ARG A 544 -21.21 -3.55 10.99
CA ARG A 544 -22.22 -3.86 9.95
C ARG A 544 -22.88 -2.61 9.38
N ARG A 545 -23.31 -1.68 10.26
CA ARG A 545 -23.95 -0.42 9.84
C ARG A 545 -23.01 0.43 8.99
N ARG A 546 -21.73 0.54 9.38
CA ARG A 546 -20.72 1.31 8.63
C ARG A 546 -20.35 0.65 7.32
N TYR A 547 -20.15 -0.67 7.30
CA TYR A 547 -19.83 -1.43 6.08
C TYR A 547 -20.91 -1.30 4.99
N ARG A 548 -22.19 -1.29 5.38
CA ARG A 548 -23.32 -1.09 4.44
C ARG A 548 -23.29 0.26 3.72
N ARG A 549 -22.63 1.27 4.28
CA ARG A 549 -22.51 2.61 3.68
C ARG A 549 -21.36 2.72 2.66
N LEU A 550 -20.45 1.75 2.64
CA LEU A 550 -19.35 1.70 1.67
C LEU A 550 -19.88 1.18 0.33
N ARG A 551 -19.43 1.77 -0.78
CA ARG A 551 -19.67 1.18 -2.11
C ARG A 551 -18.87 -0.12 -2.29
N PRO A 552 -19.33 -1.07 -3.14
CA PRO A 552 -18.68 -2.35 -3.35
C PRO A 552 -17.17 -2.28 -3.61
N GLU A 553 -16.72 -1.33 -4.41
CA GLU A 553 -15.32 -1.12 -4.78
C GLU A 553 -14.44 -0.71 -3.58
N PHE A 554 -14.96 0.14 -2.68
CA PHE A 554 -14.27 0.47 -1.42
C PHE A 554 -14.26 -0.71 -0.46
N ARG A 555 -15.26 -1.60 -0.53
CA ARG A 555 -15.27 -2.83 0.27
C ARG A 555 -14.23 -3.83 -0.21
N ARG A 556 -14.00 -3.93 -1.53
CA ARG A 556 -12.96 -4.79 -2.11
C ARG A 556 -11.58 -4.35 -1.65
N GLY A 557 -11.32 -3.04 -1.62
CA GLY A 557 -10.04 -2.47 -1.17
C GLY A 557 -9.76 -2.55 0.34
N LEU A 558 -10.63 -3.14 1.16
CA LEU A 558 -10.35 -3.30 2.59
C LEU A 558 -9.42 -4.51 2.82
N LEU A 559 -8.29 -4.28 3.51
CA LEU A 559 -7.37 -5.34 3.95
C LEU A 559 -8.08 -6.44 4.74
N LEU A 560 -8.95 -6.05 5.69
CA LEU A 560 -9.79 -6.96 6.45
C LEU A 560 -11.26 -6.71 6.14
N GLY A 561 -11.88 -7.70 5.49
CA GLY A 561 -13.31 -7.70 5.23
C GLY A 561 -14.14 -7.80 6.51
N ARG A 562 -15.41 -7.39 6.43
CA ARG A 562 -16.38 -7.47 7.54
C ARG A 562 -16.42 -8.86 8.19
N ALA A 563 -16.39 -9.92 7.38
CA ALA A 563 -16.51 -11.29 7.88
C ALA A 563 -15.31 -11.70 8.77
N ALA A 564 -14.09 -11.31 8.40
CA ALA A 564 -12.89 -11.56 9.19
C ALA A 564 -12.94 -10.81 10.54
N ILE A 565 -13.34 -9.53 10.51
CA ILE A 565 -13.50 -8.71 11.73
C ILE A 565 -14.58 -9.29 12.65
N GLU A 566 -15.73 -9.69 12.10
CA GLU A 566 -16.80 -10.30 12.90
C GLU A 566 -16.37 -11.64 13.51
N ARG A 567 -15.52 -12.41 12.81
CA ARG A 567 -14.96 -13.66 13.32
C ARG A 567 -14.02 -13.39 14.50
N ALA A 568 -13.04 -12.51 14.33
CA ALA A 568 -12.08 -12.14 15.37
C ALA A 568 -12.77 -11.63 16.65
N LEU A 569 -13.77 -10.74 16.50
CA LEU A 569 -14.53 -10.23 17.65
C LEU A 569 -15.35 -11.31 18.38
N ARG A 570 -15.85 -12.33 17.67
CA ARG A 570 -16.58 -13.45 18.29
C ARG A 570 -15.64 -14.44 18.95
N GLU A 571 -14.47 -14.68 18.35
CA GLU A 571 -13.41 -15.50 18.93
C GLU A 571 -12.94 -14.89 20.27
N LEU A 572 -12.71 -13.58 20.30
CA LEU A 572 -12.39 -12.84 21.52
C LEU A 572 -13.43 -13.05 22.65
N ALA A 573 -14.72 -13.04 22.33
CA ALA A 573 -15.78 -13.32 23.31
C ALA A 573 -15.78 -14.78 23.81
N ARG A 574 -15.31 -15.72 22.98
CA ARG A 574 -15.19 -17.14 23.32
C ARG A 574 -13.98 -17.45 24.20
N GLU A 575 -12.97 -16.58 24.27
CA GLU A 575 -11.79 -16.76 25.12
C GLU A 575 -12.02 -16.47 26.62
N VAL A 576 -13.12 -15.78 26.95
CA VAL A 576 -13.49 -15.43 28.35
C VAL A 576 -13.45 -16.62 29.31
N PRO A 577 -14.05 -17.80 29.00
CA PRO A 577 -14.08 -18.94 29.92
C PRO A 577 -12.68 -19.52 30.18
N SER A 578 -11.82 -19.53 29.18
CA SER A 578 -10.47 -20.12 29.26
C SER A 578 -9.55 -19.30 30.16
N ARG A 579 -9.54 -17.96 30.03
CA ARG A 579 -8.72 -17.06 30.86
C ARG A 579 -9.18 -16.98 32.32
N GLU A 580 -10.48 -17.11 32.57
CA GLU A 580 -11.05 -17.08 33.92
C GLU A 580 -10.73 -18.34 34.72
N LEU A 581 -10.78 -19.51 34.08
CA LEU A 581 -10.30 -20.78 34.64
C LEU A 581 -8.81 -20.70 34.99
N LEU A 582 -7.98 -20.20 34.08
CA LEU A 582 -6.55 -20.01 34.30
C LEU A 582 -6.25 -19.13 35.52
N ARG A 583 -6.93 -17.99 35.71
CA ARG A 583 -6.68 -17.08 36.86
C ARG A 583 -7.01 -17.69 38.22
N ARG A 584 -7.99 -18.61 38.32
CA ARG A 584 -8.30 -19.31 39.59
C ARG A 584 -7.27 -20.37 39.96
N TRP A 585 -6.59 -20.93 38.97
CA TRP A 585 -5.65 -22.04 39.14
C TRP A 585 -4.18 -21.59 39.15
N ILE A 586 -3.83 -20.51 38.45
CA ILE A 586 -2.46 -19.97 38.38
C ILE A 586 -1.86 -19.67 39.77
N PRO A 587 -2.57 -19.08 40.75
CA PRO A 587 -1.99 -18.86 42.08
C PRO A 587 -1.65 -20.16 42.81
N ARG A 588 -2.45 -21.23 42.61
CA ARG A 588 -2.21 -22.56 43.20
C ARG A 588 -1.07 -23.30 42.52
N PHE A 589 -0.88 -23.09 41.23
CA PHE A 589 0.28 -23.60 40.49
C PHE A 589 1.55 -22.78 40.80
N ARG A 590 1.48 -21.45 40.84
CA ARG A 590 2.64 -20.57 41.10
C ARG A 590 3.31 -20.85 42.44
N THR A 591 2.55 -21.17 43.48
CA THR A 591 3.11 -21.54 44.80
C THR A 591 3.89 -22.86 44.78
N SER A 592 3.75 -23.68 43.73
CA SER A 592 4.47 -24.95 43.58
C SER A 592 5.76 -24.84 42.74
N PHE A 593 6.11 -23.64 42.25
CA PHE A 593 7.22 -23.45 41.30
C PHE A 593 8.21 -22.33 41.71
N THR A 594 8.18 -21.83 42.94
CA THR A 594 8.95 -20.62 43.30
C THR A 594 10.20 -20.82 44.16
N ASP A 595 10.51 -22.01 44.67
CA ASP A 595 11.77 -22.28 45.41
C ASP A 595 11.97 -23.80 45.48
N ASP A 596 13.03 -24.37 44.86
CA ASP A 596 13.44 -25.82 44.78
C ASP A 596 12.33 -26.89 44.62
N SER A 597 11.10 -26.45 44.42
CA SER A 597 9.84 -27.21 44.49
C SER A 597 9.48 -27.80 43.15
N TRP A 598 10.07 -27.30 42.07
CA TRP A 598 9.93 -27.90 40.75
C TRP A 598 10.64 -29.26 40.72
N LEU A 599 11.86 -29.37 41.27
CA LEU A 599 12.61 -30.62 41.40
C LEU A 599 11.83 -31.65 42.23
N GLN A 600 11.33 -31.24 43.40
CA GLN A 600 10.47 -32.09 44.23
C GLN A 600 9.16 -32.49 43.53
N ALA A 601 8.57 -31.60 42.72
CA ALA A 601 7.37 -31.91 41.95
C ALA A 601 7.63 -32.90 40.81
N PHE A 602 8.82 -32.85 40.20
CA PHE A 602 9.25 -33.80 39.16
C PHE A 602 9.71 -35.15 39.76
N GLU A 603 10.41 -35.14 40.88
CA GLU A 603 10.75 -36.34 41.67
C GLU A 603 9.48 -37.07 42.16
N ALA A 604 8.46 -36.32 42.60
CA ALA A 604 7.18 -36.88 43.01
C ALA A 604 6.39 -37.57 41.88
N VAL A 605 6.70 -37.27 40.61
CA VAL A 605 6.14 -37.93 39.42
C VAL A 605 7.14 -38.85 38.71
N GLY A 606 8.22 -39.22 39.41
CA GLY A 606 9.16 -40.25 38.96
C GLY A 606 10.23 -39.75 37.98
N TYR A 607 10.70 -38.50 38.09
CA TYR A 607 11.87 -38.00 37.35
C TYR A 607 13.00 -37.66 38.31
N GLN A 608 14.20 -38.18 38.05
CA GLN A 608 15.42 -37.94 38.84
C GLN A 608 16.46 -37.17 38.02
N PRO A 609 17.36 -36.40 38.66
CA PRO A 609 18.53 -35.85 38.00
C PRO A 609 19.38 -36.95 37.35
N ALA A 610 19.66 -36.83 36.05
CA ALA A 610 20.49 -37.78 35.34
C ALA A 610 21.96 -37.61 35.78
N GLY A 611 22.55 -38.66 36.38
CA GLY A 611 23.98 -38.68 36.71
C GLY A 611 24.85 -38.72 35.46
N GLU A 612 26.10 -38.23 35.55
CA GLU A 612 27.07 -38.27 34.45
C GLU A 612 27.19 -39.70 33.90
N GLY A 613 26.64 -39.94 32.70
CA GLY A 613 26.67 -41.23 32.00
C GLY A 613 25.36 -42.04 31.94
N THR A 614 24.23 -41.53 32.43
CA THR A 614 22.96 -42.31 32.51
C THR A 614 22.02 -42.19 31.30
N VAL A 615 22.37 -41.44 30.25
CA VAL A 615 21.53 -41.38 29.03
C VAL A 615 21.86 -42.57 28.13
N GLU A 616 21.13 -43.68 28.28
CA GLU A 616 21.24 -44.80 27.35
C GLU A 616 20.78 -44.41 25.93
N ARG A 617 21.46 -44.98 24.92
CA ARG A 617 21.35 -44.69 23.47
C ARG A 617 19.98 -44.92 22.82
N THR A 618 18.95 -45.29 23.58
CA THR A 618 17.75 -45.95 23.04
C THR A 618 16.53 -45.05 22.90
N ASN A 619 16.53 -43.82 23.41
CA ASN A 619 15.37 -42.92 23.28
C ASN A 619 15.70 -41.68 22.41
N PRO A 620 15.04 -41.48 21.25
CA PRO A 620 15.50 -40.51 20.24
C PRO A 620 15.11 -39.05 20.50
N ALA A 621 14.44 -38.71 21.61
CA ALA A 621 13.88 -37.39 21.83
C ALA A 621 14.14 -36.86 23.26
N VAL A 622 14.57 -35.60 23.35
CA VAL A 622 14.78 -34.85 24.59
C VAL A 622 13.91 -33.61 24.58
N ALA A 623 13.09 -33.39 25.61
CA ALA A 623 12.17 -32.26 25.71
C ALA A 623 12.77 -31.13 26.60
N MET A 624 12.85 -29.87 26.14
CA MET A 624 13.41 -28.74 26.89
C MET A 624 12.33 -27.75 27.31
N ALA A 625 12.18 -27.49 28.61
CA ALA A 625 11.22 -26.50 29.10
C ALA A 625 11.96 -25.22 29.53
N PRO A 626 11.74 -24.06 28.88
CA PRO A 626 12.24 -22.80 29.40
C PRO A 626 11.38 -22.36 30.59
N LEU A 627 11.92 -22.44 31.80
CA LEU A 627 11.32 -21.86 33.00
C LEU A 627 11.62 -20.36 33.03
N VAL A 628 10.80 -19.54 32.36
CA VAL A 628 10.93 -18.08 32.45
C VAL A 628 9.59 -17.38 32.61
N ALA A 629 9.53 -16.41 33.53
CA ALA A 629 8.35 -15.59 33.80
C ALA A 629 8.04 -14.52 32.72
N ASP A 630 8.95 -14.27 31.76
CA ASP A 630 8.81 -13.21 30.75
C ASP A 630 8.51 -13.76 29.33
N GLY A 631 7.36 -13.37 28.78
CA GLY A 631 6.90 -13.77 27.45
C GLY A 631 7.70 -13.22 26.27
N ARG A 632 8.59 -12.23 26.47
CA ARG A 632 9.51 -11.76 25.42
C ARG A 632 10.70 -12.70 25.24
N LEU A 633 11.32 -13.12 26.34
CA LEU A 633 12.42 -14.08 26.34
C LEU A 633 11.97 -15.44 25.74
N ARG A 634 10.74 -15.86 26.03
CA ARG A 634 10.13 -17.06 25.44
C ARG A 634 10.10 -17.02 23.91
N ARG A 635 9.51 -15.98 23.30
CA ARG A 635 9.40 -15.87 21.84
C ARG A 635 10.77 -15.77 21.16
N SER A 636 11.72 -15.12 21.83
CA SER A 636 13.11 -15.04 21.40
C SER A 636 13.76 -16.42 21.31
N LEU A 637 13.59 -17.27 22.33
CA LEU A 637 14.12 -18.64 22.34
C LEU A 637 13.42 -19.55 21.33
N GLU A 638 12.10 -19.44 21.16
CA GLU A 638 11.40 -20.19 20.10
C GLU A 638 11.94 -19.83 18.71
N HIS A 639 12.25 -18.56 18.48
CA HIS A 639 12.86 -18.12 17.23
C HIS A 639 14.28 -18.67 17.06
N PHE A 640 15.10 -18.64 18.12
CA PHE A 640 16.43 -19.25 18.14
C PHE A 640 16.41 -20.71 17.66
N PHE A 641 15.55 -21.55 18.23
CA PHE A 641 15.50 -22.98 17.89
C PHE A 641 14.92 -23.24 16.49
N ARG A 642 13.92 -22.46 16.05
CA ARG A 642 13.41 -22.57 14.66
C ARG A 642 14.47 -22.22 13.63
N GLU A 643 15.26 -21.18 13.86
CA GLU A 643 16.37 -20.79 12.98
C GLU A 643 17.44 -21.89 12.90
N LEU A 644 17.62 -22.67 13.97
CA LEU A 644 18.49 -23.84 13.99
C LEU A 644 17.88 -25.09 13.34
N GLY A 645 16.62 -25.04 12.90
CA GLY A 645 15.92 -26.20 12.32
C GLY A 645 15.48 -27.24 13.36
N VAL A 646 15.48 -26.87 14.65
CA VAL A 646 15.02 -27.72 15.75
C VAL A 646 13.51 -27.64 15.84
N ARG A 647 12.84 -28.80 15.93
CA ARG A 647 11.38 -28.88 16.02
C ARG A 647 10.92 -28.40 17.40
N VAL A 648 10.30 -27.22 17.44
CA VAL A 648 9.63 -26.72 18.64
C VAL A 648 8.23 -27.31 18.66
N MET A 649 7.90 -28.07 19.71
CA MET A 649 6.54 -28.58 19.93
C MET A 649 5.98 -27.94 21.19
N SER A 650 4.67 -27.68 21.19
CA SER A 650 3.95 -27.38 22.42
C SER A 650 3.75 -28.68 23.22
N THR A 651 3.64 -28.58 24.54
CA THR A 651 3.26 -29.76 25.35
C THR A 651 1.88 -30.29 24.93
N GLY A 652 1.01 -29.42 24.38
CA GLY A 652 -0.25 -29.82 23.76
C GLY A 652 -0.10 -30.74 22.55
N GLU A 653 0.90 -30.49 21.68
CA GLU A 653 1.21 -31.37 20.54
C GLU A 653 1.80 -32.70 21.00
N GLN A 654 2.62 -32.70 22.05
CA GLN A 654 3.13 -33.94 22.66
C GLN A 654 2.01 -34.78 23.28
N LEU A 655 1.10 -34.16 24.03
CA LEU A 655 -0.04 -34.86 24.65
C LEU A 655 -1.04 -35.38 23.62
N ALA A 656 -1.14 -34.75 22.45
CA ALA A 656 -1.96 -35.24 21.35
C ALA A 656 -1.38 -36.53 20.73
N GLU A 657 -0.06 -36.72 20.75
CA GLU A 657 0.60 -37.95 20.29
C GLU A 657 0.49 -39.11 21.30
N ILE A 658 0.33 -38.82 22.60
CA ILE A 658 0.29 -39.85 23.66
C ILE A 658 -1.05 -40.60 23.74
N GLY A 659 -2.14 -40.05 23.18
CA GLY A 659 -3.45 -40.70 23.08
C GLY A 659 -4.25 -40.74 24.41
N HIS A 660 -5.57 -40.67 24.30
CA HIS A 660 -6.49 -40.45 25.45
C HIS A 660 -6.50 -41.57 26.50
N GLU A 661 -6.39 -42.84 26.11
CA GLU A 661 -6.43 -43.99 27.04
C GLU A 661 -5.14 -44.11 27.87
N ARG A 662 -4.01 -43.65 27.34
CA ARG A 662 -2.68 -43.77 27.97
C ARG A 662 -2.48 -42.77 29.11
N LEU A 663 -3.05 -41.57 28.99
CA LEU A 663 -3.06 -40.54 30.03
C LEU A 663 -3.80 -40.97 31.31
N GLU A 664 -4.81 -41.85 31.18
CA GLU A 664 -5.56 -42.38 32.33
C GLU A 664 -4.74 -43.41 33.13
N GLN A 665 -3.88 -44.19 32.46
CA GLN A 665 -2.97 -45.14 33.11
C GLN A 665 -1.79 -44.46 33.82
N ILE A 666 -1.23 -43.38 33.25
CA ILE A 666 -0.03 -42.71 33.80
C ILE A 666 -0.32 -42.00 35.13
N HIS A 667 -1.54 -41.51 35.34
CA HIS A 667 -1.85 -40.64 36.48
C HIS A 667 -2.72 -41.27 37.58
N GLY A 668 -3.27 -42.47 37.40
CA GLY A 668 -4.03 -43.17 38.45
C GLY A 668 -5.24 -42.40 39.02
N LEU A 669 -5.83 -41.48 38.25
CA LEU A 669 -6.89 -40.56 38.71
C LEU A 669 -8.22 -40.85 38.01
N ALA A 670 -9.04 -41.70 38.62
CA ALA A 670 -10.31 -42.18 38.04
C ALA A 670 -11.46 -41.16 37.99
N GLU A 671 -11.36 -39.98 38.60
CA GLU A 671 -12.45 -38.98 38.61
C GLU A 671 -11.97 -37.54 38.34
N VAL A 672 -11.40 -37.31 37.17
CA VAL A 672 -11.14 -35.94 36.69
C VAL A 672 -12.13 -35.61 35.58
N SER A 673 -13.02 -34.64 35.82
CA SER A 673 -14.06 -34.27 34.84
C SER A 673 -13.46 -33.86 33.49
N GLU A 674 -14.18 -34.10 32.39
CA GLU A 674 -13.83 -33.73 31.00
C GLU A 674 -13.27 -32.29 30.86
N ARG A 675 -13.77 -31.37 31.68
CA ARG A 675 -13.30 -29.97 31.72
C ARG A 675 -11.89 -29.77 32.26
N VAL A 676 -11.44 -30.61 33.18
CA VAL A 676 -10.07 -30.57 33.72
C VAL A 676 -9.10 -31.26 32.77
N LYS A 677 -9.55 -32.30 32.04
CA LYS A 677 -8.78 -32.93 30.95
C LYS A 677 -8.56 -31.97 29.77
N SER A 678 -9.62 -31.29 29.31
CA SER A 678 -9.53 -30.21 28.32
C SER A 678 -8.67 -29.02 28.79
N TYR A 679 -8.64 -28.76 30.11
CA TYR A 679 -7.84 -27.71 30.72
C TYR A 679 -6.35 -28.07 30.85
N LEU A 680 -6.00 -29.31 31.20
CA LEU A 680 -4.60 -29.79 31.15
C LEU A 680 -4.07 -29.74 29.71
N HIS A 681 -4.91 -30.07 28.74
CA HIS A 681 -4.61 -29.90 27.32
C HIS A 681 -4.39 -28.42 26.93
N ALA A 682 -5.20 -27.49 27.46
CA ALA A 682 -5.05 -26.05 27.22
C ALA A 682 -3.89 -25.39 28.01
N VAL A 683 -3.54 -25.89 29.19
CA VAL A 683 -2.35 -25.45 29.97
C VAL A 683 -1.08 -25.98 29.32
N ALA A 684 -1.10 -27.21 28.81
CA ALA A 684 -0.02 -27.78 28.00
C ALA A 684 0.17 -27.04 26.66
N GLN A 685 -0.84 -26.35 26.14
CA GLN A 685 -0.70 -25.41 25.01
C GLN A 685 -0.06 -24.06 25.40
N HIS A 686 0.24 -23.84 26.68
CA HIS A 686 0.85 -22.61 27.19
C HIS A 686 2.21 -22.82 27.87
N ILE A 687 2.61 -24.08 28.07
CA ILE A 687 3.97 -24.51 28.42
C ILE A 687 4.52 -25.19 27.16
N ASP A 688 5.41 -24.54 26.43
CA ASP A 688 6.05 -25.18 25.28
C ASP A 688 7.27 -25.96 25.76
N THR A 689 7.34 -27.24 25.39
CA THR A 689 8.48 -28.10 25.70
C THR A 689 9.17 -28.48 24.39
N LEU A 690 10.36 -27.95 24.18
CA LEU A 690 11.17 -28.08 22.96
C LEU A 690 11.69 -29.52 22.76
N VAL A 691 11.26 -30.25 21.74
CA VAL A 691 11.79 -31.61 21.51
C VAL A 691 12.99 -31.57 20.58
N VAL A 692 14.15 -31.99 21.07
CA VAL A 692 15.40 -32.09 20.34
C VAL A 692 15.77 -33.56 20.14
N PRO A 693 16.12 -34.00 18.91
CA PRO A 693 16.77 -35.28 18.70
C PRO A 693 18.20 -35.24 19.27
N VAL A 694 18.61 -36.27 20.03
CA VAL A 694 19.92 -36.28 20.69
C VAL A 694 21.05 -36.49 19.67
N ALA A 695 22.03 -35.57 19.68
CA ALA A 695 23.40 -35.88 19.28
C ALA A 695 24.21 -36.21 20.55
N SER A 696 25.12 -37.18 20.46
CA SER A 696 25.89 -37.78 21.57
C SER A 696 26.80 -36.82 22.37
N GLU A 697 26.78 -35.53 22.08
CA GLU A 697 27.72 -34.51 22.56
C GLU A 697 27.16 -33.60 23.67
N LEU A 698 25.87 -33.71 24.03
CA LEU A 698 25.25 -32.95 25.13
C LEU A 698 25.88 -33.24 26.51
N ALA A 699 26.60 -34.36 26.66
CA ALA A 699 27.33 -34.72 27.87
C ALA A 699 28.48 -33.74 28.20
N GLY A 700 28.97 -32.94 27.23
CA GLY A 700 30.05 -31.96 27.43
C GLY A 700 29.63 -30.67 28.13
N LEU A 701 28.34 -30.48 28.43
CA LEU A 701 27.79 -29.24 29.02
C LEU A 701 27.63 -29.31 30.56
N SER A 702 28.34 -30.25 31.21
CA SER A 702 28.33 -30.49 32.66
C SER A 702 28.54 -29.18 33.46
N GLY A 703 27.59 -28.86 34.33
CA GLY A 703 27.58 -27.67 35.20
C GLY A 703 26.78 -26.45 34.70
N LYS A 704 26.30 -26.44 33.44
CA LYS A 704 25.51 -25.32 32.87
C LYS A 704 24.11 -25.72 32.39
N VAL A 705 23.84 -27.02 32.26
CA VAL A 705 22.56 -27.61 31.83
C VAL A 705 22.25 -28.78 32.76
N GLN A 706 21.02 -28.86 33.28
CA GLN A 706 20.61 -29.94 34.19
C GLN A 706 19.64 -30.88 33.46
N LEU A 707 20.01 -32.16 33.38
CA LEU A 707 19.28 -33.23 32.72
C LEU A 707 18.40 -33.95 33.75
N LEU A 708 17.11 -34.13 33.47
CA LEU A 708 16.21 -34.98 34.24
C LEU A 708 15.83 -36.22 33.42
N ALA A 709 16.00 -37.40 34.00
CA ALA A 709 15.59 -38.67 33.41
C ALA A 709 14.41 -39.26 34.19
N ALA A 710 13.47 -39.88 33.48
CA ALA A 710 12.41 -40.65 34.13
C ALA A 710 13.04 -41.84 34.88
N GLU A 711 12.60 -42.10 36.11
CA GLU A 711 12.92 -43.32 36.85
C GLU A 711 12.45 -44.51 36.03
N ALA A 712 13.31 -45.54 35.96
CA ALA A 712 13.09 -46.75 35.19
C ALA A 712 11.90 -47.57 35.74
N ALA A 713 10.67 -47.14 35.44
CA ALA A 713 9.49 -47.97 35.53
C ALA A 713 9.34 -48.71 34.18
N ASP A 714 9.79 -49.96 34.19
CA ASP A 714 9.58 -51.00 33.17
C ASP A 714 9.77 -50.60 31.69
N ARG A 715 11.01 -50.76 31.20
CA ARG A 715 11.51 -51.13 29.85
C ARG A 715 10.65 -50.90 28.57
N ALA A 716 9.66 -50.01 28.59
CA ALA A 716 8.73 -49.73 27.50
C ALA A 716 8.19 -48.29 27.54
N SER A 717 8.87 -47.36 28.21
CA SER A 717 8.46 -45.95 28.25
C SER A 717 9.02 -45.17 27.06
N ASP A 718 8.18 -44.96 26.04
CA ASP A 718 8.37 -44.01 24.91
C ASP A 718 8.40 -42.53 25.37
N VAL A 719 8.76 -42.24 26.62
CA VAL A 719 8.66 -40.91 27.22
C VAL A 719 10.02 -40.19 27.06
N PRO A 720 10.08 -39.02 26.39
CA PRO A 720 11.34 -38.32 26.15
C PRO A 720 11.98 -37.82 27.45
N HIS A 721 13.32 -37.86 27.54
CA HIS A 721 14.07 -37.27 28.65
C HIS A 721 13.90 -35.75 28.68
N LEU A 722 13.89 -35.11 29.86
CA LEU A 722 13.70 -33.66 29.98
C LEU A 722 15.03 -32.92 30.21
N VAL A 723 15.33 -31.88 29.44
CA VAL A 723 16.47 -30.96 29.64
C VAL A 723 15.98 -29.62 30.16
N CYS A 724 16.44 -29.21 31.33
CA CYS A 724 16.19 -27.86 31.84
C CYS A 724 17.45 -26.99 31.65
N ILE A 725 17.31 -25.86 30.95
CA ILE A 725 18.40 -24.87 30.82
C ILE A 725 18.08 -23.65 31.67
N CYS A 726 18.97 -23.37 32.63
CA CYS A 726 18.91 -22.15 33.42
C CYS A 726 19.68 -21.03 32.70
N LEU A 727 18.94 -20.05 32.17
CA LEU A 727 19.51 -18.85 31.53
C LEU A 727 19.55 -17.70 32.54
N GLU A 728 20.49 -17.77 33.49
CA GLU A 728 20.80 -16.67 34.39
C GLU A 728 22.15 -16.04 34.03
N GLY A 729 22.22 -14.70 34.08
CA GLY A 729 23.44 -13.93 33.84
C GLY A 729 23.23 -12.68 32.98
N SER A 730 24.31 -11.96 32.73
CA SER A 730 24.34 -10.80 31.83
C SER A 730 24.04 -11.19 30.37
N ARG A 731 23.59 -10.24 29.56
CA ARG A 731 23.25 -10.47 28.13
C ARG A 731 24.41 -11.13 27.35
N ARG A 732 25.66 -10.82 27.70
CA ARG A 732 26.85 -11.43 27.08
C ARG A 732 27.02 -12.91 27.45
N GLU A 733 26.70 -13.28 28.69
CA GLU A 733 26.77 -14.66 29.16
C GLU A 733 25.63 -15.51 28.59
N VAL A 734 24.42 -14.95 28.53
CA VAL A 734 23.28 -15.60 27.85
C VAL A 734 23.59 -15.83 26.37
N ARG A 735 24.17 -14.84 25.68
CA ARG A 735 24.62 -14.97 24.29
C ARG A 735 25.60 -16.12 24.09
N ALA A 736 26.64 -16.17 24.92
CA ALA A 736 27.67 -17.22 24.83
C ALA A 736 27.06 -18.62 25.03
N ARG A 737 26.17 -18.77 26.02
CA ARG A 737 25.48 -20.04 26.29
C ARG A 737 24.56 -20.46 25.15
N LEU A 738 23.85 -19.52 24.52
CA LEU A 738 23.02 -19.82 23.35
C LEU A 738 23.87 -20.24 22.15
N ILE A 739 25.02 -19.61 21.92
CA ILE A 739 25.93 -20.02 20.83
C ILE A 739 26.49 -21.42 21.08
N GLU A 740 26.97 -21.69 22.30
CA GLU A 740 27.46 -23.03 22.71
C GLU A 740 26.37 -24.10 22.49
N LEU A 741 25.14 -23.81 22.90
CA LEU A 741 23.99 -24.70 22.70
C LEU A 741 23.68 -24.89 21.22
N GLY A 742 23.63 -23.81 20.42
CA GLY A 742 23.34 -23.90 18.99
C GLY A 742 24.37 -24.71 18.22
N ILE A 743 25.66 -24.57 18.59
CA ILE A 743 26.76 -25.37 18.04
C ILE A 743 26.55 -26.84 18.39
N ALA A 744 26.24 -27.16 19.66
CA ALA A 744 26.01 -28.54 20.08
C ALA A 744 24.82 -29.19 19.35
N LEU A 745 23.80 -28.41 19.01
CA LEU A 745 22.58 -28.90 18.35
C LEU A 745 22.72 -29.07 16.84
N THR A 746 23.51 -28.22 16.17
CA THR A 746 23.53 -28.15 14.70
C THR A 746 24.90 -28.42 14.08
N ARG A 747 25.96 -28.43 14.89
CA ARG A 747 27.37 -28.44 14.46
C ARG A 747 27.75 -27.30 13.51
N ASP A 748 26.98 -26.21 13.51
CA ASP A 748 27.18 -25.03 12.66
C ASP A 748 27.32 -23.77 13.52
N ALA A 749 28.57 -23.35 13.74
CA ALA A 749 28.89 -22.20 14.57
C ALA A 749 28.40 -20.87 13.98
N ALA A 750 28.46 -20.70 12.66
CA ALA A 750 28.00 -19.48 12.01
C ALA A 750 26.48 -19.34 12.15
N ARG A 751 25.74 -20.44 11.99
CA ARG A 751 24.29 -20.47 12.16
C ARG A 751 23.88 -20.27 13.63
N ALA A 752 24.61 -20.85 14.56
CA ALA A 752 24.39 -20.64 16.00
C ALA A 752 24.62 -19.19 16.44
N GLU A 753 25.64 -18.52 15.91
CA GLU A 753 25.89 -17.10 16.17
C GLU A 753 24.78 -16.21 15.62
N VAL A 754 24.39 -16.40 14.37
CA VAL A 754 23.31 -15.63 13.73
C VAL A 754 21.97 -15.85 14.45
N ALA A 755 21.64 -17.10 14.78
CA ALA A 755 20.42 -17.42 15.51
C ALA A 755 20.41 -16.76 16.91
N SER A 756 21.54 -16.80 17.62
CA SER A 756 21.69 -16.18 18.95
C SER A 756 21.55 -14.67 18.89
N ASP A 757 22.17 -14.01 17.90
CA ASP A 757 22.08 -12.55 17.74
C ASP A 757 20.67 -12.07 17.40
N ARG A 758 19.98 -12.80 16.51
CA ARG A 758 18.58 -12.50 16.16
C ARG A 758 17.63 -12.74 17.32
N ALA A 759 17.83 -13.82 18.06
CA ALA A 759 17.07 -14.10 19.26
C ALA A 759 17.26 -12.99 20.29
N LEU A 760 18.51 -12.59 20.57
CA LEU A 760 18.80 -11.53 21.52
C LEU A 760 18.31 -10.16 21.06
N ALA A 761 18.17 -9.88 19.76
CA ALA A 761 17.59 -8.63 19.27
C ALA A 761 16.07 -8.50 19.56
N LEU A 762 15.39 -9.62 19.80
CA LEU A 762 13.96 -9.67 20.16
C LEU A 762 13.69 -9.43 21.66
N ILE A 763 14.75 -9.38 22.47
CA ILE A 763 14.75 -9.07 23.91
C ILE A 763 15.26 -7.65 24.10
#